data_AF-A0A662VDE0-F1
#
_entry.id   AF-A0A662VDE0-F1
#
_cell.length_a   1.000
_cell.length_b   1.000
_cell.length_c   1.000
_cell.angle_alpha   90.00
_cell.angle_beta   90.00
_cell.angle_gamma   90.00
#
_symmetry.space_group_name_H-M   'P 1'
#
loop_
_entity.id
_entity.type
_entity.pdbx_description
1 polymer ?
#
loop_
_entity_poly.entity_id
_entity_poly.type
_entity_poly.pdbx_seq_one_letter_code
_entity_poly.pdbx_strand_id
1 'polypeptide(L)'
;MLKKCFALMIITLLIVTCCYVSICEARDIERRDLYIVAVSRLENGSFVGVYAKLRIAVEYPGSGIVYISTKPLTQLDIQASARVAAITAAQLTGIDYFSRNYYIYVEAPSPIVGGPSASAAMAVAIAAAILRVPINSSVIMTGMINPDGTVGPVGGIVYKLEAAKKAGAKLFLIPAGQRYDYRVVVRKESLGPITIEKIEREKVDIIEYGKKLGIEVREVVSIAEALQYFTGISLNLSIGEVPKLPEVIEYVIKSWYESLKTEYLDIKSSVEALIDQAPHNVKVIVNRFIEASNKNFEEASRLMKHNKFYAAASTMFIATYRVLTALYIIRASSEGAERAFEIAISKANESINFVLGKFNRCRARNTYDLSVLSASQARLIEAMHHMDLAINNYREGSIVDALANLAFAKLRAETSGMWLDLLGLSNGSSIDLTTVEEISSALLYNAETVYSYAELLISESSYQSSGATALLTEAENCLEMAKRALDMNMSFAVLELSARASSLSTAAIHMVFSAAMDRVAEAVMNYSKYWITQASRVGAYVVGLLLLDLASMYFDYSDYSTAILYSTLAITIAQTALMASKTSTMISTTITSPTRIPKEVITTTITTTTTTTETITITKPLVHNYVYVLIPLILIIVIVLLVLIMRRR
;
A
#
# COMPACT_ATOMS: atom_id res chain seq x y z
N MET A 1 -54.36 4.88 47.57
CA MET A 1 -52.96 4.43 47.47
C MET A 1 -52.59 3.89 46.09
N LEU A 2 -53.37 3.00 45.48
CA LEU A 2 -53.07 2.37 44.18
C LEU A 2 -52.70 3.35 43.06
N LYS A 3 -53.45 4.47 42.92
CA LYS A 3 -53.17 5.52 41.92
C LYS A 3 -51.81 6.21 42.10
N LYS A 4 -51.33 6.37 43.34
CA LYS A 4 -50.02 7.01 43.63
C LYS A 4 -48.85 6.05 43.34
N CYS A 5 -49.01 4.76 43.62
CA CYS A 5 -48.02 3.75 43.25
C CYS A 5 -47.92 3.56 41.73
N PHE A 6 -49.05 3.60 41.02
CA PHE A 6 -49.08 3.51 39.56
C PHE A 6 -48.40 4.73 38.90
N ALA A 7 -48.64 5.94 39.41
CA ALA A 7 -47.97 7.15 38.96
C ALA A 7 -46.45 7.09 39.20
N LEU A 8 -46.00 6.59 40.36
CA LEU A 8 -44.58 6.45 40.66
C LEU A 8 -43.90 5.41 39.76
N MET A 9 -44.59 4.30 39.46
CA MET A 9 -44.10 3.27 38.54
C MET A 9 -43.94 3.81 37.12
N ILE A 10 -44.90 4.59 36.63
CA ILE A 10 -44.85 5.24 35.31
C ILE A 10 -43.71 6.27 35.26
N ILE A 11 -43.54 7.09 36.29
CA ILE A 11 -42.44 8.06 36.37
C ILE A 11 -41.09 7.34 36.39
N THR A 12 -40.96 6.25 37.14
CA THR A 12 -39.73 5.45 37.19
C THR A 12 -39.45 4.80 35.84
N LEU A 13 -40.46 4.27 35.17
CA LEU A 13 -40.33 3.71 33.82
C LEU A 13 -39.94 4.79 32.82
N LEU A 14 -40.54 5.98 32.85
CA LEU A 14 -40.19 7.12 32.01
C LEU A 14 -38.74 7.59 32.23
N ILE A 15 -38.29 7.66 33.49
CA ILE A 15 -36.90 8.02 33.82
C ILE A 15 -35.94 6.94 33.33
N VAL A 16 -36.23 5.66 33.56
CA VAL A 16 -35.41 4.54 33.06
C VAL A 16 -35.36 4.56 31.53
N THR A 17 -36.49 4.81 30.86
CA THR A 17 -36.56 4.88 29.39
C THR A 17 -35.78 6.09 28.86
N CYS A 18 -35.92 7.28 29.48
CA CYS A 18 -35.13 8.47 29.11
C CYS A 18 -33.63 8.27 29.33
N CYS A 19 -33.23 7.64 30.44
CA CYS A 19 -31.85 7.29 30.70
C CYS A 19 -31.33 6.26 29.68
N TYR A 20 -32.14 5.27 29.30
CA TYR A 20 -31.77 4.25 28.31
C TYR A 20 -31.57 4.86 26.91
N VAL A 21 -32.44 5.78 26.49
CA VAL A 21 -32.33 6.49 25.21
C VAL A 21 -31.10 7.41 25.19
N SER A 22 -30.79 8.10 26.30
CA SER A 22 -29.63 9.00 26.39
C SER A 22 -28.28 8.25 26.37
N ILE A 23 -28.27 6.94 26.67
CA ILE A 23 -27.05 6.12 26.75
C ILE A 23 -26.81 5.33 25.44
N CYS A 24 -27.85 5.11 24.60
CA CYS A 24 -27.71 4.36 23.35
C CYS A 24 -27.09 5.14 22.18
N GLU A 25 -26.89 6.46 22.28
CA GLU A 25 -26.42 7.29 21.14
C GLU A 25 -25.31 8.30 21.48
N ALA A 26 -24.43 8.00 22.44
CA ALA A 26 -23.25 8.84 22.65
C ALA A 26 -22.27 8.68 21.47
N ARG A 27 -22.47 9.44 20.40
CA ARG A 27 -21.54 9.58 19.28
C ARG A 27 -20.37 10.45 19.71
N ASP A 28 -19.18 9.86 19.69
CA ASP A 28 -17.93 10.55 19.96
C ASP A 28 -17.37 11.10 18.65
N ILE A 29 -17.19 12.42 18.56
CA ILE A 29 -16.72 13.10 17.34
C ILE A 29 -15.48 13.92 17.69
N GLU A 30 -14.33 13.48 17.17
CA GLU A 30 -13.06 14.17 17.32
C GLU A 30 -12.75 14.97 16.06
N ARG A 31 -12.39 16.25 16.22
CA ARG A 31 -12.16 17.17 15.09
C ARG A 31 -10.72 17.67 15.03
N ARG A 32 -10.15 17.74 13.83
CA ARG A 32 -8.81 18.29 13.60
C ARG A 32 -8.81 19.20 12.38
N ASP A 33 -8.16 20.35 12.54
CA ASP A 33 -8.03 21.36 11.50
C ASP A 33 -6.54 21.60 11.22
N LEU A 34 -6.18 21.66 9.95
CA LEU A 34 -4.83 22.02 9.50
C LEU A 34 -4.87 22.68 8.12
N TYR A 35 -3.74 23.24 7.70
CA TYR A 35 -3.54 23.72 6.33
C TYR A 35 -2.88 22.65 5.47
N ILE A 36 -3.37 22.50 4.25
CA ILE A 36 -2.74 21.71 3.18
C ILE A 36 -2.31 22.64 2.06
N VAL A 37 -1.35 22.21 1.26
CA VAL A 37 -0.78 22.98 0.14
C VAL A 37 -0.91 22.24 -1.16
N ALA A 38 -1.07 22.99 -2.24
CA ALA A 38 -1.18 22.46 -3.58
C ALA A 38 -0.68 23.48 -4.62
N VAL A 39 -0.73 23.08 -5.88
CA VAL A 39 -0.41 23.94 -7.02
C VAL A 39 -1.70 24.32 -7.74
N SER A 40 -1.77 25.55 -8.21
CA SER A 40 -2.81 26.03 -9.12
C SER A 40 -2.17 26.57 -10.39
N ARG A 41 -2.86 26.43 -11.52
CA ARG A 41 -2.42 26.94 -12.82
C ARG A 41 -3.10 28.27 -13.08
N LEU A 42 -2.31 29.32 -13.32
CA LEU A 42 -2.79 30.64 -13.69
C LEU A 42 -3.18 30.67 -15.18
N GLU A 43 -3.99 31.66 -15.58
CA GLU A 43 -4.47 31.83 -16.97
C GLU A 43 -3.33 31.94 -17.99
N ASN A 44 -2.19 32.50 -17.57
CA ASN A 44 -0.98 32.60 -18.38
C ASN A 44 -0.18 31.28 -18.49
N GLY A 45 -0.72 30.18 -17.96
CA GLY A 45 -0.10 28.86 -17.97
C GLY A 45 0.96 28.62 -16.89
N SER A 46 1.33 29.64 -16.10
CA SER A 46 2.31 29.51 -15.01
C SER A 46 1.70 28.86 -13.76
N PHE A 47 2.54 28.26 -12.93
CA PHE A 47 2.13 27.59 -11.71
C PHE A 47 2.36 28.47 -10.48
N VAL A 48 1.40 28.44 -9.54
CA VAL A 48 1.50 29.13 -8.26
C VAL A 48 1.08 28.19 -7.12
N GLY A 49 1.75 28.33 -5.98
CA GLY A 49 1.36 27.62 -4.77
C GLY A 49 0.13 28.23 -4.13
N VAL A 50 -0.82 27.39 -3.74
CA VAL A 50 -2.02 27.75 -2.98
C VAL A 50 -2.13 26.89 -1.72
N TYR A 51 -2.77 27.42 -0.67
CA TYR A 51 -3.08 26.66 0.54
C TYR A 51 -4.59 26.58 0.76
N ALA A 52 -5.03 25.49 1.38
CA ALA A 52 -6.43 25.22 1.69
C ALA A 52 -6.57 24.77 3.14
N LYS A 53 -7.76 25.00 3.72
CA LYS A 53 -8.13 24.49 5.03
C LYS A 53 -8.63 23.06 4.88
N LEU A 54 -8.05 22.16 5.65
CA LEU A 54 -8.49 20.78 5.80
C LEU A 54 -9.12 20.64 7.18
N ARG A 55 -10.39 20.23 7.22
CA ARG A 55 -11.09 19.85 8.45
C ARG A 55 -11.41 18.37 8.41
N ILE A 56 -10.99 17.66 9.45
CA ILE A 56 -11.25 16.24 9.67
C ILE A 56 -12.19 16.10 10.85
N ALA A 57 -13.20 15.25 10.72
CA ALA A 57 -13.93 14.72 11.86
C ALA A 57 -13.92 13.19 11.82
N VAL A 58 -13.69 12.55 12.97
CA VAL A 58 -13.73 11.10 13.13
C VAL A 58 -14.83 10.78 14.13
N GLU A 59 -15.82 10.02 13.69
CA GLU A 59 -17.01 9.64 14.47
C GLU A 59 -16.93 8.19 14.92
N TYR A 60 -17.24 7.92 16.19
CA TYR A 60 -17.42 6.58 16.76
C TYR A 60 -18.76 6.48 17.51
N PRO A 61 -19.52 5.38 17.36
CA PRO A 61 -19.29 4.27 16.43
C PRO A 61 -19.57 4.67 14.98
N GLY A 62 -19.01 3.92 14.03
CA GLY A 62 -19.25 4.08 12.59
C GLY A 62 -19.17 2.75 11.85
N SER A 63 -19.08 2.83 10.51
CA SER A 63 -19.07 1.67 9.60
C SER A 63 -17.97 1.75 8.54
N GLY A 64 -16.94 2.58 8.74
CA GLY A 64 -15.85 2.75 7.78
C GLY A 64 -16.18 3.65 6.60
N ILE A 65 -17.24 4.47 6.65
CA ILE A 65 -17.61 5.35 5.53
C ILE A 65 -16.74 6.61 5.56
N VAL A 66 -16.21 6.98 4.39
CA VAL A 66 -15.45 8.22 4.19
C VAL A 66 -16.28 9.22 3.40
N TYR A 67 -16.68 10.31 4.05
CA TYR A 67 -17.40 11.42 3.45
C TYR A 67 -16.43 12.52 3.07
N ILE A 68 -16.54 13.00 1.83
CA ILE A 68 -15.72 14.12 1.35
C ILE A 68 -16.59 15.21 0.79
N SER A 69 -16.31 16.44 1.21
CA SER A 69 -16.91 17.63 0.65
C SER A 69 -15.81 18.67 0.39
N THR A 70 -15.83 19.27 -0.80
CA THR A 70 -14.85 20.28 -1.19
C THR A 70 -15.53 21.57 -1.64
N LYS A 71 -14.87 22.70 -1.36
CA LYS A 71 -15.30 24.04 -1.76
C LYS A 71 -14.08 24.84 -2.25
N PRO A 72 -14.02 25.27 -3.53
CA PRO A 72 -14.92 24.93 -4.64
C PRO A 72 -14.85 23.45 -5.02
N LEU A 73 -15.73 22.98 -5.92
CA LEU A 73 -15.72 21.60 -6.40
C LEU A 73 -14.33 21.26 -6.97
N THR A 74 -13.71 20.22 -6.43
CA THR A 74 -12.38 19.72 -6.83
C THR A 74 -12.51 18.47 -7.69
N GLN A 75 -11.41 18.05 -8.33
CA GLN A 75 -11.35 16.79 -9.08
C GLN A 75 -11.63 15.57 -8.19
N LEU A 76 -12.13 14.50 -8.83
CA LEU A 76 -12.56 13.21 -8.22
C LEU A 76 -11.44 12.51 -7.43
N ASP A 77 -10.19 12.79 -7.78
CA ASP A 77 -8.95 12.15 -7.31
C ASP A 77 -8.73 12.20 -5.78
N ILE A 78 -9.35 13.16 -5.07
CA ILE A 78 -9.22 13.28 -3.61
C ILE A 78 -9.95 12.13 -2.89
N GLN A 79 -10.99 11.56 -3.50
CA GLN A 79 -11.85 10.56 -2.83
C GLN A 79 -11.15 9.24 -2.55
N ALA A 80 -10.41 8.72 -3.53
CA ALA A 80 -9.69 7.46 -3.35
C ALA A 80 -8.58 7.58 -2.31
N SER A 81 -7.76 8.64 -2.40
CA SER A 81 -6.63 8.85 -1.48
C SER A 81 -7.06 9.15 -0.05
N ALA A 82 -8.23 9.76 0.14
CA ALA A 82 -8.84 9.94 1.45
C ALA A 82 -9.28 8.62 2.11
N ARG A 83 -9.81 7.67 1.33
CA ARG A 83 -10.13 6.33 1.84
C ARG A 83 -8.87 5.61 2.31
N VAL A 84 -7.81 5.66 1.51
CA VAL A 84 -6.51 5.10 1.90
C VAL A 84 -5.95 5.83 3.12
N ALA A 85 -6.01 7.17 3.19
CA ALA A 85 -5.59 7.93 4.36
C ALA A 85 -6.30 7.48 5.64
N ALA A 86 -7.61 7.23 5.58
CA ALA A 86 -8.39 6.73 6.71
C ALA A 86 -8.02 5.29 7.11
N ILE A 87 -7.88 4.39 6.13
CA ILE A 87 -7.41 3.01 6.33
C ILE A 87 -6.04 2.99 7.01
N THR A 88 -5.08 3.74 6.45
CA THR A 88 -3.72 3.83 6.96
C THR A 88 -3.66 4.45 8.35
N ALA A 89 -4.44 5.50 8.62
CA ALA A 89 -4.51 6.10 9.95
C ALA A 89 -5.10 5.14 10.99
N ALA A 90 -6.14 4.38 10.63
CA ALA A 90 -6.74 3.38 11.52
C ALA A 90 -5.72 2.28 11.87
N GLN A 91 -5.00 1.76 10.86
CA GLN A 91 -3.93 0.78 11.02
C GLN A 91 -2.81 1.30 11.93
N LEU A 92 -2.29 2.49 11.64
CA LEU A 92 -1.21 3.13 12.40
C LEU A 92 -1.55 3.41 13.86
N THR A 93 -2.83 3.52 14.19
CA THR A 93 -3.33 3.76 15.54
C THR A 93 -3.90 2.51 16.20
N GLY A 94 -3.91 1.37 15.50
CA GLY A 94 -4.29 0.07 16.04
C GLY A 94 -5.80 -0.12 16.21
N ILE A 95 -6.60 0.77 15.62
CA ILE A 95 -8.06 0.69 15.68
C ILE A 95 -8.62 -0.07 14.48
N ASP A 96 -9.81 -0.63 14.64
CA ASP A 96 -10.57 -1.17 13.53
C ASP A 96 -11.08 -0.02 12.64
N TYR A 97 -10.70 -0.02 11.36
CA TYR A 97 -11.15 0.95 10.37
C TYR A 97 -12.68 1.05 10.30
N PHE A 98 -13.39 -0.09 10.37
CA PHE A 98 -14.84 -0.15 10.25
C PHE A 98 -15.55 0.32 11.51
N SER A 99 -14.84 0.52 12.62
CA SER A 99 -15.46 1.01 13.86
C SER A 99 -15.82 2.50 13.82
N ARG A 100 -15.42 3.24 12.77
CA ARG A 100 -15.53 4.71 12.70
C ARG A 100 -15.96 5.21 11.33
N ASN A 101 -16.57 6.38 11.28
CA ASN A 101 -16.78 7.14 10.05
C ASN A 101 -15.82 8.33 10.00
N TYR A 102 -15.44 8.71 8.79
CA TYR A 102 -14.43 9.74 8.53
C TYR A 102 -15.05 10.84 7.67
N TYR A 103 -14.95 12.08 8.12
CA TYR A 103 -15.47 13.24 7.41
C TYR A 103 -14.32 14.16 7.06
N ILE A 104 -14.15 14.41 5.77
CA ILE A 104 -13.07 15.22 5.22
C ILE A 104 -13.68 16.40 4.50
N TYR A 105 -13.36 17.60 4.97
CA TYR A 105 -13.79 18.84 4.35
C TYR A 105 -12.60 19.66 3.92
N VAL A 106 -12.54 20.01 2.63
CA VAL A 106 -11.49 20.83 2.05
C VAL A 106 -12.07 22.16 1.58
N GLU A 107 -11.53 23.27 2.08
CA GLU A 107 -11.93 24.62 1.71
C GLU A 107 -10.72 25.38 1.16
N ALA A 108 -10.76 25.71 -0.14
CA ALA A 108 -9.72 26.40 -0.86
C ALA A 108 -10.23 27.74 -1.42
N PRO A 109 -9.36 28.76 -1.57
CA PRO A 109 -9.74 30.05 -2.14
C PRO A 109 -9.99 29.98 -3.66
N SER A 110 -9.44 28.97 -4.35
CA SER A 110 -9.56 28.76 -5.79
C SER A 110 -9.62 27.26 -6.09
N PRO A 111 -10.07 26.84 -7.29
CA PRO A 111 -9.87 25.49 -7.75
C PRO A 111 -8.38 25.12 -7.69
N ILE A 112 -8.12 23.94 -7.15
CA ILE A 112 -6.78 23.38 -6.99
C ILE A 112 -6.58 22.34 -8.09
N VAL A 113 -5.36 22.24 -8.65
CA VAL A 113 -5.00 21.12 -9.53
C VAL A 113 -5.02 19.86 -8.66
N GLY A 114 -5.96 18.96 -8.96
CA GLY A 114 -6.20 17.75 -8.19
C GLY A 114 -5.03 16.80 -8.21
N GLY A 115 -5.03 15.90 -7.23
CA GLY A 115 -4.03 14.85 -7.08
C GLY A 115 -3.87 14.43 -5.63
N PRO A 116 -3.28 13.25 -5.38
CA PRO A 116 -3.12 12.64 -4.05
C PRO A 116 -2.21 13.43 -3.08
N SER A 117 -1.62 14.56 -3.46
CA SER A 117 -0.53 15.23 -2.73
C SER A 117 -0.85 15.82 -1.34
N ALA A 118 -2.12 15.81 -0.92
CA ALA A 118 -2.56 16.21 0.41
C ALA A 118 -2.95 15.00 1.31
N SER A 119 -2.96 13.79 0.76
CA SER A 119 -3.48 12.60 1.45
C SER A 119 -2.62 12.16 2.63
N ALA A 120 -1.31 12.40 2.60
CA ALA A 120 -0.46 12.18 3.77
C ALA A 120 -0.85 13.09 4.95
N ALA A 121 -1.18 14.36 4.68
CA ALA A 121 -1.65 15.30 5.70
C ALA A 121 -3.03 14.88 6.26
N MET A 122 -3.91 14.33 5.40
CA MET A 122 -5.19 13.75 5.83
C MET A 122 -4.97 12.57 6.79
N ALA A 123 -4.05 11.66 6.47
CA ALA A 123 -3.75 10.50 7.31
C ALA A 123 -3.23 10.93 8.70
N VAL A 124 -2.30 11.89 8.76
CA VAL A 124 -1.82 12.45 10.04
C VAL A 124 -2.97 13.04 10.85
N ALA A 125 -3.85 13.81 10.21
CA ALA A 125 -4.95 14.46 10.89
C ALA A 125 -6.02 13.49 11.41
N ILE A 126 -6.32 12.44 10.64
CA ILE A 126 -7.19 11.35 11.06
C ILE A 126 -6.55 10.59 12.23
N ALA A 127 -5.26 10.25 12.15
CA ALA A 127 -4.55 9.58 13.24
C ALA A 127 -4.56 10.43 14.52
N ALA A 128 -4.30 11.73 14.43
CA ALA A 128 -4.35 12.66 15.56
C ALA A 128 -5.78 12.78 16.15
N ALA A 129 -6.82 12.72 15.32
CA ALA A 129 -8.21 12.68 15.78
C ALA A 129 -8.51 11.38 16.54
N ILE A 130 -8.10 10.22 16.00
CA ILE A 130 -8.26 8.90 16.64
C ILE A 130 -7.55 8.85 18.00
N LEU A 131 -6.32 9.36 18.06
CA LEU A 131 -5.49 9.41 19.27
C LEU A 131 -5.93 10.48 20.27
N ARG A 132 -6.90 11.33 19.91
CA ARG A 132 -7.37 12.47 20.72
C ARG A 132 -6.28 13.48 21.07
N VAL A 133 -5.32 13.70 20.16
CA VAL A 133 -4.16 14.59 20.37
C VAL A 133 -4.22 15.82 19.45
N PRO A 134 -3.86 17.02 19.94
CA PRO A 134 -3.88 18.22 19.13
C PRO A 134 -2.77 18.21 18.07
N ILE A 135 -3.00 18.96 16.98
CA ILE A 135 -2.04 19.12 15.89
C ILE A 135 -1.37 20.50 16.01
N ASN A 136 -0.06 20.55 15.82
CA ASN A 136 0.72 21.77 15.72
C ASN A 136 0.44 22.47 14.38
N SER A 137 -0.35 23.55 14.41
CA SER A 137 -0.72 24.34 13.24
C SER A 137 0.45 25.07 12.55
N SER A 138 1.62 25.13 13.18
CA SER A 138 2.85 25.67 12.57
C SER A 138 3.58 24.66 11.69
N VAL A 139 3.13 23.40 11.64
CA VAL A 139 3.66 22.36 10.76
C VAL A 139 2.71 22.19 9.58
N ILE A 140 3.26 22.18 8.36
CA ILE A 140 2.53 21.86 7.14
C ILE A 140 3.31 20.79 6.40
N MET A 141 2.63 19.93 5.64
CA MET A 141 3.30 18.92 4.82
C MET A 141 2.71 18.81 3.42
N THR A 142 3.46 18.19 2.53
CA THR A 142 2.96 17.66 1.25
C THR A 142 3.45 16.23 1.06
N GLY A 143 2.69 15.42 0.33
CA GLY A 143 3.03 14.02 0.07
C GLY A 143 1.79 13.19 -0.27
N MET A 144 1.97 12.19 -1.10
CA MET A 144 0.96 11.15 -1.30
C MET A 144 0.99 10.18 -0.12
N ILE A 145 -0.14 9.57 0.22
CA ILE A 145 -0.16 8.40 1.09
C ILE A 145 -0.12 7.14 0.24
N ASN A 146 0.90 6.32 0.46
CA ASN A 146 0.88 4.95 -0.05
C ASN A 146 0.07 4.06 0.92
N PRO A 147 -0.58 2.99 0.42
CA PRO A 147 -1.30 2.05 1.28
C PRO A 147 -0.45 1.50 2.44
N ASP A 148 0.85 1.39 2.21
CA ASP A 148 1.83 0.93 3.18
C ASP A 148 2.25 1.97 4.23
N GLY A 149 1.60 3.14 4.32
CA GLY A 149 1.91 4.16 5.34
C GLY A 149 3.12 5.03 5.06
N THR A 150 3.80 4.83 3.93
CA THR A 150 4.90 5.69 3.49
C THR A 150 4.39 6.96 2.82
N VAL A 151 5.20 8.02 2.86
CA VAL A 151 4.91 9.29 2.22
C VAL A 151 5.51 9.27 0.81
N GLY A 152 4.62 9.20 -0.19
CA GLY A 152 4.97 9.18 -1.60
C GLY A 152 5.35 10.55 -2.17
N PRO A 153 6.12 10.57 -3.26
CA PRO A 153 6.68 11.76 -3.88
C PRO A 153 5.62 12.62 -4.57
N VAL A 154 5.88 13.92 -4.69
CA VAL A 154 4.96 14.88 -5.31
C VAL A 154 5.70 15.89 -6.18
N GLY A 155 4.99 16.48 -7.15
CA GLY A 155 5.50 17.59 -7.96
C GLY A 155 5.28 18.98 -7.31
N GLY A 156 6.06 19.97 -7.75
CA GLY A 156 5.86 21.39 -7.46
C GLY A 156 6.12 21.78 -6.00
N ILE A 157 7.13 21.19 -5.37
CA ILE A 157 7.51 21.44 -3.97
C ILE A 157 7.93 22.88 -3.76
N VAL A 158 8.64 23.52 -4.72
CA VAL A 158 9.02 24.93 -4.63
C VAL A 158 7.78 25.81 -4.42
N TYR A 159 6.76 25.64 -5.26
CA TYR A 159 5.52 26.41 -5.18
C TYR A 159 4.75 26.12 -3.89
N LYS A 160 4.70 24.85 -3.48
CA LYS A 160 4.04 24.41 -2.24
C LYS A 160 4.72 24.95 -0.98
N LEU A 161 6.05 25.04 -0.97
CA LEU A 161 6.82 25.63 0.13
C LEU A 161 6.49 27.12 0.30
N GLU A 162 6.37 27.86 -0.80
CA GLU A 162 5.94 29.26 -0.76
C GLU A 162 4.51 29.41 -0.23
N ALA A 163 3.60 28.51 -0.61
CA ALA A 163 2.24 28.47 -0.08
C ALA A 163 2.22 28.14 1.42
N ALA A 164 3.05 27.19 1.87
CA ALA A 164 3.19 26.83 3.28
C ALA A 164 3.66 28.02 4.11
N LYS A 165 4.64 28.77 3.60
CA LYS A 165 5.11 30.01 4.24
C LYS A 165 3.99 31.05 4.35
N LYS A 166 3.21 31.26 3.29
CA LYS A 166 2.05 32.18 3.30
C LYS A 166 0.98 31.74 4.29
N ALA A 167 0.79 30.43 4.48
CA ALA A 167 -0.10 29.86 5.48
C ALA A 167 0.44 29.93 6.93
N GLY A 168 1.66 30.46 7.14
CA GLY A 168 2.25 30.65 8.46
C GLY A 168 3.07 29.47 8.99
N ALA A 169 3.46 28.52 8.14
CA ALA A 169 4.28 27.40 8.57
C ALA A 169 5.67 27.83 9.06
N LYS A 170 6.10 27.20 10.15
CA LYS A 170 7.47 27.26 10.68
C LYS A 170 8.29 26.04 10.28
N LEU A 171 7.61 24.91 10.05
CA LEU A 171 8.18 23.65 9.60
C LEU A 171 7.35 23.11 8.41
N PHE A 172 8.04 22.75 7.33
CA PHE A 172 7.45 22.14 6.15
C PHE A 172 8.02 20.74 5.94
N LEU A 173 7.16 19.72 6.00
CA LEU A 173 7.57 18.33 5.77
C LEU A 173 7.37 17.97 4.29
N ILE A 174 8.39 17.35 3.69
CA ILE A 174 8.40 16.89 2.30
C ILE A 174 8.71 15.39 2.24
N PRO A 175 8.32 14.69 1.15
CA PRO A 175 8.65 13.28 1.00
C PRO A 175 10.17 13.06 0.94
N ALA A 176 10.62 11.96 1.54
CA ALA A 176 12.03 11.60 1.53
C ALA A 176 12.58 11.40 0.11
N GLY A 177 13.78 11.92 -0.12
CA GLY A 177 14.44 11.89 -1.42
C GLY A 177 14.12 13.11 -2.30
N GLN A 178 13.22 14.01 -1.87
CA GLN A 178 12.79 15.18 -2.66
C GLN A 178 13.40 16.52 -2.19
N ARG A 179 14.62 16.49 -1.62
CA ARG A 179 15.38 17.71 -1.29
C ARG A 179 15.55 18.66 -2.48
N TYR A 180 15.60 18.15 -3.71
CA TYR A 180 15.74 18.96 -4.91
C TYR A 180 14.46 18.93 -5.73
N ASP A 181 14.06 20.08 -6.25
CA ASP A 181 12.95 20.24 -7.18
C ASP A 181 13.34 21.24 -8.28
N TYR A 182 12.49 21.42 -9.29
CA TYR A 182 12.73 22.34 -10.39
C TYR A 182 11.62 23.38 -10.48
N ARG A 183 12.00 24.65 -10.62
CA ARG A 183 11.06 25.72 -10.97
C ARG A 183 11.28 26.19 -12.39
N VAL A 184 10.19 26.57 -13.05
CA VAL A 184 10.23 27.18 -14.38
C VAL A 184 10.50 28.68 -14.22
N VAL A 185 11.54 29.18 -14.87
CA VAL A 185 11.92 30.60 -14.88
C VAL A 185 11.89 31.07 -16.33
N VAL A 186 11.13 32.13 -16.60
CA VAL A 186 11.11 32.76 -17.93
C VAL A 186 12.15 33.87 -17.94
N ARG A 187 13.26 33.68 -18.67
CA ARG A 187 14.23 34.74 -18.94
C ARG A 187 13.82 35.46 -20.21
N LYS A 188 13.71 36.80 -20.14
CA LYS A 188 13.45 37.62 -21.32
C LYS A 188 14.77 38.17 -21.83
N GLU A 189 15.11 37.89 -23.08
CA GLU A 189 16.24 38.47 -23.79
C GLU A 189 15.72 39.37 -24.91
N SER A 190 16.14 40.63 -24.93
CA SER A 190 15.74 41.59 -25.97
C SER A 190 16.79 41.65 -27.07
N LEU A 191 16.38 41.34 -28.30
CA LEU A 191 17.15 41.48 -29.53
C LEU A 191 16.50 42.55 -30.40
N GLY A 192 16.85 43.83 -30.16
CA GLY A 192 16.26 44.96 -30.87
C GLY A 192 14.74 45.06 -30.63
N PRO A 193 13.87 45.06 -31.67
CA PRO A 193 12.41 45.11 -31.50
C PRO A 193 11.79 43.76 -31.09
N ILE A 194 12.58 42.68 -31.01
CA ILE A 194 12.10 41.33 -30.69
C ILE A 194 12.43 41.00 -29.24
N THR A 195 11.44 40.54 -28.47
CA THR A 195 11.66 39.95 -27.13
C THR A 195 11.58 38.44 -27.25
N ILE A 196 12.64 37.74 -26.89
CA ILE A 196 12.67 36.28 -26.81
C ILE A 196 12.44 35.88 -25.35
N GLU A 197 11.39 35.12 -25.11
CA GLU A 197 11.13 34.50 -23.81
C GLU A 197 11.73 33.09 -23.82
N LYS A 198 12.81 32.90 -23.07
CA LYS A 198 13.46 31.61 -22.90
C LYS A 198 13.00 30.98 -21.59
N ILE A 199 12.38 29.81 -21.70
CA ILE A 199 11.91 29.03 -20.55
C ILE A 199 13.07 28.17 -20.07
N GLU A 200 13.61 28.46 -18.89
CA GLU A 200 14.69 27.71 -18.27
C GLU A 200 14.21 27.02 -16.98
N ARG A 201 14.72 25.82 -16.70
CA ARG A 201 14.46 25.12 -15.44
C ARG A 201 15.62 25.36 -14.49
N GLU A 202 15.31 25.93 -13.34
CA GLU A 202 16.29 26.13 -12.27
C GLU A 202 16.12 25.02 -11.22
N LYS A 203 17.19 24.28 -10.95
CA LYS A 203 17.24 23.30 -9.86
C LYS A 203 17.31 24.05 -8.53
N VAL A 204 16.38 23.75 -7.64
CA VAL A 204 16.26 24.39 -6.33
C VAL A 204 16.50 23.34 -5.24
N ASP A 205 17.42 23.64 -4.31
CA ASP A 205 17.50 22.92 -3.04
C ASP A 205 16.40 23.46 -2.11
N ILE A 206 15.40 22.64 -1.85
CA ILE A 206 14.21 23.01 -1.07
C ILE A 206 14.57 23.35 0.37
N ILE A 207 15.57 22.67 0.96
CA ILE A 207 15.98 22.91 2.35
C ILE A 207 16.66 24.28 2.45
N GLU A 208 17.59 24.58 1.54
CA GLU A 208 18.24 25.89 1.50
C GLU A 208 17.27 27.01 1.11
N TYR A 209 16.33 26.75 0.20
CA TYR A 209 15.30 27.72 -0.16
C TYR A 209 14.35 28.01 1.02
N GLY A 210 13.97 26.98 1.78
CA GLY A 210 13.18 27.14 3.00
C GLY A 210 13.89 28.03 4.03
N LYS A 211 15.19 27.80 4.27
CA LYS A 211 15.99 28.67 5.15
C LYS A 211 15.95 30.13 4.71
N LYS A 212 16.06 30.42 3.41
CA LYS A 212 15.95 31.78 2.86
C LYS A 212 14.57 32.41 3.10
N LEU A 213 13.51 31.60 3.04
CA LEU A 213 12.13 32.02 3.35
C LEU A 213 11.84 32.06 4.86
N GLY A 214 12.79 31.68 5.71
CA GLY A 214 12.62 31.60 7.16
C GLY A 214 11.61 30.53 7.57
N ILE A 215 11.66 29.36 6.94
CA ILE A 215 10.88 28.16 7.25
C ILE A 215 11.82 26.95 7.26
N GLU A 216 11.72 26.09 8.27
CA GLU A 216 12.48 24.85 8.33
C GLU A 216 11.85 23.82 7.39
N VAL A 217 12.67 23.04 6.68
CA VAL A 217 12.20 21.94 5.83
C VAL A 217 12.82 20.64 6.30
N ARG A 218 12.01 19.59 6.43
CA ARG A 218 12.45 18.23 6.80
C ARG A 218 11.88 17.19 5.84
N GLU A 219 12.71 16.23 5.46
CA GLU A 219 12.27 15.03 4.75
C GLU A 219 11.61 14.06 5.75
N VAL A 220 10.51 13.42 5.36
CA VAL A 220 9.86 12.35 6.13
C VAL A 220 9.56 11.15 5.24
N VAL A 221 9.69 9.95 5.80
CA VAL A 221 9.48 8.69 5.07
C VAL A 221 8.08 8.13 5.31
N SER A 222 7.50 8.35 6.49
CA SER A 222 6.23 7.71 6.89
C SER A 222 5.28 8.65 7.61
N ILE A 223 4.00 8.28 7.66
CA ILE A 223 3.00 8.99 8.45
C ILE A 223 3.28 8.91 9.96
N ALA A 224 3.86 7.81 10.43
CA ALA A 224 4.25 7.68 11.83
C ALA A 224 5.31 8.74 12.23
N GLU A 225 6.30 8.96 11.36
CA GLU A 225 7.30 10.01 11.53
C GLU A 225 6.67 11.41 11.42
N ALA A 226 5.83 11.65 10.41
CA ALA A 226 5.14 12.92 10.25
C ALA A 226 4.27 13.26 11.48
N LEU A 227 3.55 12.27 12.03
CA LEU A 227 2.71 12.43 13.21
C LEU A 227 3.52 12.93 14.43
N GLN A 228 4.77 12.51 14.58
CA GLN A 228 5.66 12.99 15.63
C GLN A 228 5.90 14.51 15.52
N TYR A 229 6.17 15.02 14.32
CA TYR A 229 6.35 16.46 14.11
C TYR A 229 5.07 17.25 14.37
N PHE A 230 3.91 16.69 14.01
CA PHE A 230 2.62 17.34 14.20
C PHE A 230 2.10 17.29 15.63
N THR A 231 2.41 16.26 16.42
CA THR A 231 1.75 16.03 17.72
C THR A 231 2.73 15.90 18.89
N GLY A 232 4.02 15.71 18.62
CA GLY A 232 5.03 15.34 19.61
C GLY A 232 5.01 13.86 20.01
N ILE A 233 4.05 13.07 19.52
CA ILE A 233 3.90 11.66 19.88
C ILE A 233 4.67 10.79 18.89
N SER A 234 5.58 9.99 19.42
CA SER A 234 6.24 8.95 18.65
C SER A 234 5.45 7.64 18.75
N LEU A 235 4.95 7.17 17.61
CA LEU A 235 4.49 5.78 17.52
C LEU A 235 5.73 4.89 17.53
N ASN A 236 5.99 4.22 18.65
CA ASN A 236 7.09 3.28 18.72
C ASN A 236 6.69 1.99 17.97
N LEU A 237 7.03 1.96 16.69
CA LEU A 237 6.85 0.81 15.81
C LEU A 237 7.97 -0.19 16.09
N SER A 238 7.99 -0.77 17.29
CA SER A 238 9.03 -1.73 17.65
C SER A 238 8.92 -2.95 16.74
N ILE A 239 9.99 -3.22 16.01
CA ILE A 239 10.14 -4.48 15.26
C ILE A 239 10.42 -5.54 16.33
N GLY A 240 9.39 -6.26 16.76
CA GLY A 240 9.57 -7.49 17.54
C GLY A 240 10.38 -8.52 16.74
N GLU A 241 10.68 -9.67 17.33
CA GLU A 241 11.34 -10.74 16.58
C GLU A 241 10.50 -11.11 15.36
N VAL A 242 11.08 -10.96 14.17
CA VAL A 242 10.42 -11.33 12.91
C VAL A 242 10.19 -12.83 12.93
N PRO A 243 8.96 -13.32 12.72
CA PRO A 243 8.66 -14.73 12.79
C PRO A 243 9.49 -15.52 11.78
N LYS A 244 9.86 -16.75 12.15
CA LYS A 244 10.51 -17.68 11.23
C LYS A 244 9.45 -18.43 10.42
N LEU A 245 9.84 -18.85 9.22
CA LEU A 245 9.00 -19.69 8.39
C LEU A 245 8.81 -21.07 9.05
N PRO A 246 7.58 -21.62 9.11
CA PRO A 246 7.38 -22.99 9.59
C PRO A 246 8.09 -24.03 8.72
N GLU A 247 8.68 -25.06 9.34
CA GLU A 247 9.46 -26.10 8.64
C GLU A 247 8.67 -26.79 7.51
N VAL A 248 7.38 -27.07 7.73
CA VAL A 248 6.50 -27.68 6.72
C VAL A 248 6.37 -26.77 5.49
N ILE A 249 6.25 -25.46 5.70
CA ILE A 249 6.12 -24.48 4.61
C ILE A 249 7.46 -24.31 3.89
N GLU A 250 8.55 -24.29 4.64
CA GLU A 250 9.91 -24.29 4.08
C GLU A 250 10.14 -25.50 3.17
N TYR A 251 9.73 -26.69 3.61
CA TYR A 251 9.79 -27.91 2.80
C TYR A 251 9.01 -27.79 1.49
N VAL A 252 7.80 -27.23 1.53
CA VAL A 252 6.98 -27.01 0.32
C VAL A 252 7.64 -26.01 -0.64
N ILE A 253 8.23 -24.93 -0.14
CA ILE A 253 8.92 -23.96 -1.02
C ILE A 253 10.20 -24.58 -1.62
N LYS A 254 10.90 -25.42 -0.87
CA LYS A 254 12.04 -26.18 -1.41
C LYS A 254 11.60 -27.17 -2.49
N SER A 255 10.45 -27.84 -2.32
CA SER A 255 9.92 -28.74 -3.34
C SER A 255 9.52 -27.99 -4.61
N TRP A 256 9.03 -26.75 -4.50
CA TRP A 256 8.78 -25.88 -5.65
C TRP A 256 10.04 -25.62 -6.47
N TYR A 257 11.15 -25.29 -5.81
CA TYR A 257 12.44 -25.10 -6.47
C TYR A 257 12.90 -26.37 -7.19
N GLU A 258 12.84 -27.52 -6.53
CA GLU A 258 13.28 -28.79 -7.13
C GLU A 258 12.37 -29.21 -8.30
N SER A 259 11.07 -28.95 -8.22
CA SER A 259 10.12 -29.17 -9.33
C SER A 259 10.49 -28.32 -10.54
N LEU A 260 10.67 -27.01 -10.36
CA LEU A 260 11.03 -26.08 -11.44
C LEU A 260 12.41 -26.37 -12.03
N LYS A 261 13.35 -26.78 -11.18
CA LYS A 261 14.70 -27.19 -11.56
C LYS A 261 14.69 -28.46 -12.42
N THR A 262 13.88 -29.45 -12.05
CA THR A 262 13.71 -30.68 -12.85
C THR A 262 13.16 -30.35 -14.22
N GLU A 263 12.07 -29.57 -14.28
CA GLU A 263 11.49 -29.12 -15.56
C GLU A 263 12.49 -28.32 -16.40
N TYR A 264 13.28 -27.43 -15.78
CA TYR A 264 14.35 -26.70 -16.46
C TYR A 264 15.37 -27.64 -17.11
N LEU A 265 15.86 -28.66 -16.39
CA LEU A 265 16.87 -29.59 -16.89
C LEU A 265 16.32 -30.44 -18.04
N ASP A 266 15.06 -30.88 -17.96
CA ASP A 266 14.40 -31.66 -19.01
C ASP A 266 14.22 -30.83 -20.29
N ILE A 267 13.77 -29.58 -20.15
CA ILE A 267 13.62 -28.66 -21.28
C ILE A 267 14.97 -28.31 -21.87
N LYS A 268 15.98 -28.03 -21.04
CA LYS A 268 17.34 -27.72 -21.49
C LYS A 268 17.94 -28.87 -22.29
N SER A 269 17.80 -30.11 -21.82
CA SER A 269 18.25 -31.30 -22.54
C SER A 269 17.57 -31.41 -23.92
N SER A 270 16.28 -31.07 -24.00
CA SER A 270 15.53 -31.03 -25.27
C SER A 270 16.02 -29.93 -26.21
N VAL A 271 16.37 -28.76 -25.68
CA VAL A 271 16.95 -27.64 -26.44
C VAL A 271 18.32 -28.02 -27.00
N GLU A 272 19.20 -28.60 -26.17
CA GLU A 272 20.54 -29.04 -26.56
C GLU A 272 20.51 -30.12 -27.64
N ALA A 273 19.53 -31.03 -27.60
CA ALA A 273 19.36 -32.06 -28.63
C ALA A 273 18.93 -31.51 -30.01
N LEU A 274 18.24 -30.35 -30.03
CA LEU A 274 17.65 -29.80 -31.25
C LEU A 274 18.43 -28.61 -31.82
N ILE A 275 19.22 -27.90 -31.00
CA ILE A 275 19.82 -26.63 -31.40
C ILE A 275 20.77 -26.75 -32.58
N ASP A 276 21.53 -27.85 -32.70
CA ASP A 276 22.47 -28.06 -33.79
C ASP A 276 21.81 -28.15 -35.16
N GLN A 277 20.55 -28.59 -35.20
CA GLN A 277 19.74 -28.71 -36.41
C GLN A 277 19.10 -27.37 -36.82
N ALA A 278 19.11 -26.37 -35.93
CA ALA A 278 18.48 -25.08 -36.20
C ALA A 278 19.30 -24.19 -37.16
N PRO A 279 18.65 -23.35 -37.98
CA PRO A 279 19.30 -22.33 -38.79
C PRO A 279 20.14 -21.35 -37.96
N HIS A 280 21.19 -20.76 -38.56
CA HIS A 280 22.12 -19.88 -37.83
C HIS A 280 21.43 -18.68 -37.16
N ASN A 281 20.49 -18.02 -37.85
CA ASN A 281 19.72 -16.90 -37.28
C ASN A 281 18.89 -17.32 -36.05
N VAL A 282 18.33 -18.53 -36.07
CA VAL A 282 17.56 -19.09 -34.94
C VAL A 282 18.49 -19.43 -33.78
N LYS A 283 19.64 -20.06 -34.06
CA LYS A 283 20.68 -20.34 -33.04
C LYS A 283 21.10 -19.09 -32.28
N VAL A 284 21.28 -17.96 -32.97
CA VAL A 284 21.65 -16.69 -32.32
C VAL A 284 20.59 -16.22 -31.32
N ILE A 285 19.30 -16.30 -31.68
CA ILE A 285 18.19 -15.89 -30.80
C ILE A 285 18.10 -16.86 -29.60
N VAL A 286 18.09 -18.16 -29.89
CA VAL A 286 17.98 -19.24 -28.90
C VAL A 286 19.13 -19.21 -27.89
N ASN A 287 20.37 -19.00 -28.34
CA ASN A 287 21.54 -18.93 -27.46
C ASN A 287 21.43 -17.78 -26.46
N ARG A 288 20.86 -16.62 -26.83
CA ARG A 288 20.61 -15.52 -25.87
C ARG A 288 19.68 -15.96 -24.74
N PHE A 289 18.62 -16.70 -25.07
CA PHE A 289 17.72 -17.25 -24.05
C PHE A 289 18.40 -18.30 -23.18
N ILE A 290 19.21 -19.19 -23.77
CA ILE A 290 19.97 -20.21 -23.02
C ILE A 290 20.99 -19.56 -22.07
N GLU A 291 21.79 -18.61 -22.55
CA GLU A 291 22.78 -17.90 -21.74
C GLU A 291 22.13 -17.16 -20.56
N ALA A 292 21.08 -16.40 -20.86
CA ALA A 292 20.35 -15.66 -19.84
C ALA A 292 19.67 -16.62 -18.83
N SER A 293 19.16 -17.75 -19.30
CA SER A 293 18.56 -18.79 -18.47
C SER A 293 19.60 -19.51 -17.59
N ASN A 294 20.78 -19.84 -18.11
CA ASN A 294 21.88 -20.43 -17.35
C ASN A 294 22.32 -19.51 -16.21
N LYS A 295 22.44 -18.19 -16.47
CA LYS A 295 22.74 -17.19 -15.44
C LYS A 295 21.68 -17.21 -14.33
N ASN A 296 20.39 -17.28 -14.69
CA ASN A 296 19.31 -17.38 -13.70
C ASN A 296 19.36 -18.71 -12.93
N PHE A 297 19.70 -19.83 -13.57
CA PHE A 297 19.84 -21.13 -12.90
C PHE A 297 20.96 -21.14 -11.85
N GLU A 298 22.13 -20.60 -12.21
CA GLU A 298 23.27 -20.46 -11.30
C GLU A 298 22.92 -19.58 -10.10
N GLU A 299 22.23 -18.47 -10.37
CA GLU A 299 21.79 -17.55 -9.33
C GLU A 299 20.73 -18.18 -8.41
N ALA A 300 19.74 -18.88 -8.96
CA ALA A 300 18.76 -19.62 -8.18
C ALA A 300 19.43 -20.67 -7.28
N SER A 301 20.46 -21.37 -7.80
CA SER A 301 21.26 -22.32 -7.03
C SER A 301 22.07 -21.64 -5.91
N ARG A 302 22.58 -20.43 -6.16
CA ARG A 302 23.27 -19.62 -5.15
C ARG A 302 22.32 -19.19 -4.03
N LEU A 303 21.13 -18.67 -4.37
CA LEU A 303 20.10 -18.26 -3.40
C LEU A 303 19.65 -19.43 -2.51
N MET A 304 19.44 -20.61 -3.11
CA MET A 304 19.07 -21.82 -2.38
C MET A 304 20.13 -22.19 -1.31
N LYS A 305 21.43 -22.08 -1.65
CA LYS A 305 22.54 -22.32 -0.70
C LYS A 305 22.61 -21.30 0.43
N HIS A 306 22.07 -20.10 0.25
CA HIS A 306 22.04 -19.02 1.26
C HIS A 306 20.70 -18.94 2.00
N ASN A 307 19.88 -19.99 1.96
CA ASN A 307 18.57 -20.07 2.62
C ASN A 307 17.54 -19.02 2.15
N LYS A 308 17.69 -18.51 0.93
CA LYS A 308 16.75 -17.59 0.26
C LYS A 308 15.77 -18.40 -0.60
N PHE A 309 14.98 -19.27 0.05
CA PHE A 309 14.29 -20.38 -0.62
C PHE A 309 13.25 -19.91 -1.65
N TYR A 310 12.48 -18.87 -1.31
CA TYR A 310 11.43 -18.40 -2.21
C TYR A 310 12.00 -17.51 -3.32
N ALA A 311 13.04 -16.73 -3.01
CA ALA A 311 13.81 -16.02 -4.04
C ALA A 311 14.49 -17.00 -5.01
N ALA A 312 15.01 -18.12 -4.52
CA ALA A 312 15.57 -19.20 -5.35
C ALA A 312 14.51 -19.83 -6.26
N ALA A 313 13.35 -20.22 -5.72
CA ALA A 313 12.25 -20.77 -6.51
C ALA A 313 11.75 -19.79 -7.58
N SER A 314 11.59 -18.51 -7.22
CA SER A 314 11.19 -17.45 -8.15
C SER A 314 12.23 -17.21 -9.25
N THR A 315 13.52 -17.26 -8.91
CA THR A 315 14.60 -17.13 -9.90
C THR A 315 14.72 -18.38 -10.79
N MET A 316 14.45 -19.56 -10.24
CA MET A 316 14.39 -20.81 -11.02
C MET A 316 13.24 -20.77 -12.03
N PHE A 317 12.06 -20.26 -11.64
CA PHE A 317 10.96 -20.00 -12.59
C PHE A 317 11.42 -19.12 -13.78
N ILE A 318 12.24 -18.08 -13.52
CA ILE A 318 12.79 -17.22 -14.58
C ILE A 318 13.71 -18.01 -15.52
N ALA A 319 14.56 -18.89 -14.98
CA ALA A 319 15.38 -19.78 -15.79
C ALA A 319 14.50 -20.71 -16.65
N THR A 320 13.51 -21.36 -16.03
CA THR A 320 12.63 -22.33 -16.69
C THR A 320 11.84 -21.73 -17.85
N TYR A 321 11.22 -20.55 -17.70
CA TYR A 321 10.44 -19.98 -18.82
C TYR A 321 11.34 -19.51 -19.98
N ARG A 322 12.55 -19.04 -19.68
CA ARG A 322 13.52 -18.62 -20.72
C ARG A 322 13.98 -19.81 -21.56
N VAL A 323 14.27 -20.95 -20.93
CA VAL A 323 14.67 -22.15 -21.69
C VAL A 323 13.47 -22.78 -22.41
N LEU A 324 12.25 -22.68 -21.85
CA LEU A 324 11.03 -23.09 -22.55
C LEU A 324 10.76 -22.23 -23.79
N THR A 325 10.99 -20.92 -23.67
CA THR A 325 10.92 -19.99 -24.81
C THR A 325 11.91 -20.41 -25.90
N ALA A 326 13.14 -20.74 -25.52
CA ALA A 326 14.16 -21.23 -26.44
C ALA A 326 13.69 -22.51 -27.18
N LEU A 327 13.09 -23.47 -26.46
CA LEU A 327 12.52 -24.68 -27.04
C LEU A 327 11.41 -24.37 -28.05
N TYR A 328 10.48 -23.47 -27.70
CA TYR A 328 9.39 -23.09 -28.60
C TYR A 328 9.91 -22.41 -29.88
N ILE A 329 10.93 -21.56 -29.78
CA ILE A 329 11.54 -20.90 -30.95
C ILE A 329 12.22 -21.93 -31.87
N ILE A 330 12.96 -22.90 -31.31
CA ILE A 330 13.56 -23.98 -32.11
C ILE A 330 12.47 -24.76 -32.85
N ARG A 331 11.41 -25.15 -32.14
CA ARG A 331 10.30 -25.91 -32.75
C ARG A 331 9.56 -25.11 -33.81
N ALA A 332 9.36 -23.81 -33.61
CA ALA A 332 8.78 -22.94 -34.63
C ALA A 332 9.61 -22.94 -35.92
N SER A 333 10.94 -23.03 -35.82
CA SER A 333 11.82 -23.13 -36.98
C SER A 333 11.78 -24.48 -37.69
N SER A 334 11.55 -25.59 -36.98
CA SER A 334 11.58 -26.94 -37.55
C SER A 334 10.21 -27.49 -37.94
N GLU A 335 9.18 -27.15 -37.16
CA GLU A 335 7.81 -27.69 -37.27
C GLU A 335 6.83 -26.68 -37.88
N GLY A 336 7.25 -25.42 -38.05
CA GLY A 336 6.44 -24.30 -38.51
C GLY A 336 5.91 -23.43 -37.35
N ALA A 337 5.89 -22.11 -37.57
CA ALA A 337 5.51 -21.13 -36.54
C ALA A 337 4.07 -21.30 -36.05
N GLU A 338 3.13 -21.57 -36.96
CA GLU A 338 1.72 -21.80 -36.63
C GLU A 338 1.55 -23.01 -35.71
N ARG A 339 2.12 -24.16 -36.10
CA ARG A 339 2.07 -25.38 -35.30
C ARG A 339 2.72 -25.21 -33.92
N ALA A 340 3.86 -24.53 -33.84
CA ALA A 340 4.52 -24.27 -32.57
C ALA A 340 3.68 -23.35 -31.67
N PHE A 341 3.04 -22.33 -32.25
CA PHE A 341 2.12 -21.45 -31.53
C PHE A 341 0.89 -22.21 -31.02
N GLU A 342 0.24 -23.03 -31.86
CA GLU A 342 -0.91 -23.86 -31.48
C GLU A 342 -0.59 -24.81 -30.31
N ILE A 343 0.58 -25.45 -30.34
CA ILE A 343 1.01 -26.32 -29.23
C ILE A 343 1.26 -25.50 -27.97
N ALA A 344 1.95 -24.37 -28.08
CA ALA A 344 2.28 -23.53 -26.93
C ALA A 344 1.02 -22.93 -26.27
N ILE A 345 0.05 -22.46 -27.06
CA ILE A 345 -1.20 -21.89 -26.56
C ILE A 345 -2.11 -22.96 -25.96
N SER A 346 -2.14 -24.15 -26.55
CA SER A 346 -2.86 -25.29 -25.99
C SER A 346 -2.32 -25.66 -24.60
N LYS A 347 -1.00 -25.73 -24.43
CA LYS A 347 -0.36 -26.00 -23.13
C LYS A 347 -0.62 -24.92 -22.10
N ALA A 348 -0.51 -23.64 -22.48
CA ALA A 348 -0.81 -22.53 -21.56
C ALA A 348 -2.27 -22.57 -21.11
N ASN A 349 -3.20 -22.83 -22.04
CA ASN A 349 -4.62 -22.95 -21.76
C ASN A 349 -4.93 -24.16 -20.86
N GLU A 350 -4.26 -25.29 -21.05
CA GLU A 350 -4.38 -26.45 -20.16
C GLU A 350 -3.99 -26.11 -18.72
N SER A 351 -2.82 -25.48 -18.51
CA SER A 351 -2.36 -25.06 -17.18
C SER A 351 -3.30 -24.04 -16.52
N ILE A 352 -3.81 -23.07 -17.28
CA ILE A 352 -4.79 -22.08 -16.80
C ILE A 352 -6.10 -22.77 -16.36
N ASN A 353 -6.67 -23.62 -17.21
CA ASN A 353 -7.94 -24.30 -16.92
C ASN A 353 -7.81 -25.29 -15.76
N PHE A 354 -6.66 -25.96 -15.63
CA PHE A 354 -6.39 -26.83 -14.51
C PHE A 354 -6.46 -26.08 -13.18
N VAL A 355 -5.84 -24.88 -13.09
CA VAL A 355 -5.85 -24.08 -11.86
C VAL A 355 -7.20 -23.41 -11.61
N LEU A 356 -7.89 -22.92 -12.65
CA LEU A 356 -9.27 -22.46 -12.53
C LEU A 356 -10.19 -23.54 -11.93
N GLY A 357 -10.04 -24.79 -12.37
CA GLY A 357 -10.76 -25.93 -11.81
C GLY A 357 -10.49 -26.15 -10.31
N LYS A 358 -9.27 -25.88 -9.84
CA LYS A 358 -8.92 -25.94 -8.41
C LYS A 358 -9.58 -24.80 -7.62
N PHE A 359 -9.59 -23.57 -8.13
CA PHE A 359 -10.17 -22.42 -7.44
C PHE A 359 -11.65 -22.57 -7.10
N ASN A 360 -12.42 -23.27 -7.93
CA ASN A 360 -13.83 -23.57 -7.65
C ASN A 360 -14.04 -24.28 -6.30
N ARG A 361 -13.03 -25.01 -5.82
CA ARG A 361 -13.06 -25.79 -4.57
C ARG A 361 -12.31 -25.11 -3.42
N CYS A 362 -11.57 -24.03 -3.70
CA CYS A 362 -10.82 -23.29 -2.69
C CYS A 362 -11.68 -22.17 -2.10
N ARG A 363 -11.58 -21.98 -0.78
CA ARG A 363 -12.18 -20.86 -0.06
C ARG A 363 -11.18 -20.35 0.97
N ALA A 364 -11.11 -19.04 1.15
CA ALA A 364 -10.33 -18.45 2.24
C ALA A 364 -11.06 -18.75 3.56
N ARG A 365 -10.52 -19.64 4.38
CA ARG A 365 -11.13 -20.00 5.69
C ARG A 365 -10.64 -19.09 6.80
N ASN A 366 -9.45 -18.53 6.63
CA ASN A 366 -8.78 -17.70 7.62
C ASN A 366 -7.84 -16.71 6.92
N THR A 367 -7.24 -15.84 7.71
CA THR A 367 -6.28 -14.80 7.28
C THR A 367 -5.04 -15.36 6.59
N TYR A 368 -4.60 -16.57 6.97
CA TYR A 368 -3.50 -17.26 6.29
C TYR A 368 -3.91 -17.68 4.87
N ASP A 369 -5.03 -18.39 4.73
CA ASP A 369 -5.57 -18.81 3.43
C ASP A 369 -5.85 -17.60 2.52
N LEU A 370 -6.30 -16.46 3.07
CA LEU A 370 -6.46 -15.18 2.35
C LEU A 370 -5.14 -14.74 1.70
N SER A 371 -4.05 -14.74 2.46
CA SER A 371 -2.74 -14.29 1.96
C SER A 371 -2.19 -15.20 0.86
N VAL A 372 -2.41 -16.51 0.98
CA VAL A 372 -2.04 -17.52 -0.04
C VAL A 372 -2.89 -17.36 -1.30
N LEU A 373 -4.21 -17.18 -1.16
CA LEU A 373 -5.12 -17.00 -2.29
C LEU A 373 -4.87 -15.70 -3.03
N SER A 374 -4.45 -14.64 -2.35
CA SER A 374 -4.04 -13.38 -2.99
C SER A 374 -2.90 -13.63 -3.97
N ALA A 375 -1.80 -14.22 -3.47
CA ALA A 375 -0.63 -14.60 -4.27
C ALA A 375 -0.97 -15.54 -5.43
N SER A 376 -1.82 -16.54 -5.18
CA SER A 376 -2.20 -17.54 -6.18
C SER A 376 -3.09 -16.95 -7.27
N GLN A 377 -4.16 -16.22 -6.91
CA GLN A 377 -5.10 -15.68 -7.89
C GLN A 377 -4.45 -14.61 -8.78
N ALA A 378 -3.62 -13.72 -8.22
CA ALA A 378 -2.94 -12.71 -9.03
C ALA A 378 -2.02 -13.33 -10.09
N ARG A 379 -1.35 -14.44 -9.77
CA ARG A 379 -0.54 -15.21 -10.73
C ARG A 379 -1.38 -15.83 -11.83
N LEU A 380 -2.58 -16.31 -11.52
CA LEU A 380 -3.48 -16.84 -12.55
C LEU A 380 -3.90 -15.72 -13.51
N ILE A 381 -4.28 -14.55 -12.99
CA ILE A 381 -4.66 -13.41 -13.81
C ILE A 381 -3.47 -12.93 -14.66
N GLU A 382 -2.27 -12.91 -14.10
CA GLU A 382 -1.04 -12.59 -14.83
C GLU A 382 -0.78 -13.59 -15.96
N ALA A 383 -0.96 -14.89 -15.73
CA ALA A 383 -0.88 -15.90 -16.79
C ALA A 383 -1.88 -15.67 -17.92
N MET A 384 -3.13 -15.31 -17.58
CA MET A 384 -4.17 -15.00 -18.56
C MET A 384 -3.84 -13.74 -19.37
N HIS A 385 -3.29 -12.71 -18.73
CA HIS A 385 -2.85 -11.49 -19.41
C HIS A 385 -1.72 -11.78 -20.42
N HIS A 386 -0.71 -12.57 -20.03
CA HIS A 386 0.35 -12.97 -20.96
C HIS A 386 -0.18 -13.85 -22.11
N MET A 387 -1.20 -14.65 -21.89
CA MET A 387 -1.86 -15.38 -22.97
C MET A 387 -2.51 -14.43 -23.99
N ASP A 388 -3.14 -13.35 -23.54
CA ASP A 388 -3.72 -12.32 -24.42
C ASP A 388 -2.64 -11.55 -25.19
N LEU A 389 -1.54 -11.17 -24.51
CA LEU A 389 -0.37 -10.56 -25.15
C LEU A 389 0.21 -11.48 -26.22
N ALA A 390 0.26 -12.79 -25.98
CA ALA A 390 0.75 -13.74 -26.98
C ALA A 390 -0.11 -13.78 -28.24
N ILE A 391 -1.44 -13.74 -28.09
CA ILE A 391 -2.37 -13.72 -29.21
C ILE A 391 -2.18 -12.45 -30.04
N ASN A 392 -2.01 -11.30 -29.40
CA ASN A 392 -1.78 -10.03 -30.08
C ASN A 392 -0.42 -10.03 -30.81
N ASN A 393 0.66 -10.42 -30.13
CA ASN A 393 1.99 -10.52 -30.73
C ASN A 393 2.01 -11.48 -31.94
N TYR A 394 1.27 -12.59 -31.89
CA TYR A 394 1.15 -13.51 -33.02
C TYR A 394 0.44 -12.87 -34.22
N ARG A 395 -0.66 -12.14 -33.97
CA ARG A 395 -1.41 -11.41 -35.02
C ARG A 395 -0.57 -10.32 -35.68
N GLU A 396 0.30 -9.68 -34.91
CA GLU A 396 1.24 -8.65 -35.39
C GLU A 396 2.48 -9.24 -36.11
N GLY A 397 2.63 -10.57 -36.10
CA GLY A 397 3.77 -11.26 -36.70
C GLY A 397 5.01 -11.36 -35.82
N SER A 398 4.95 -10.90 -34.56
CA SER A 398 6.04 -11.11 -33.59
C SER A 398 5.96 -12.50 -32.95
N ILE A 399 6.37 -13.52 -33.72
CA ILE A 399 6.31 -14.93 -33.32
C ILE A 399 7.14 -15.20 -32.06
N VAL A 400 8.33 -14.59 -31.94
CA VAL A 400 9.22 -14.81 -30.79
C VAL A 400 8.57 -14.30 -29.50
N ASP A 401 8.00 -13.09 -29.52
CA ASP A 401 7.34 -12.52 -28.36
C ASP A 401 6.06 -13.28 -28.01
N ALA A 402 5.33 -13.74 -29.03
CA ALA A 402 4.16 -14.59 -28.85
C ALA A 402 4.51 -15.89 -28.10
N LEU A 403 5.55 -16.60 -28.55
CA LEU A 403 5.99 -17.84 -27.91
C LEU A 403 6.58 -17.62 -26.51
N ALA A 404 7.29 -16.50 -26.30
CA ALA A 404 7.80 -16.12 -24.98
C ALA A 404 6.66 -15.86 -23.97
N ASN A 405 5.63 -15.13 -24.40
CA ASN A 405 4.44 -14.87 -23.60
C ASN A 405 3.67 -16.16 -23.26
N LEU A 406 3.56 -17.12 -24.20
CA LEU A 406 2.94 -18.42 -23.93
C LEU A 406 3.76 -19.30 -22.97
N ALA A 407 5.08 -19.29 -23.10
CA ALA A 407 5.98 -19.98 -22.16
C ALA A 407 5.82 -19.42 -20.75
N PHE A 408 5.77 -18.09 -20.62
CA PHE A 408 5.50 -17.43 -19.36
C PHE A 408 4.11 -17.76 -18.82
N ALA A 409 3.05 -17.64 -19.64
CA ALA A 409 1.67 -17.91 -19.24
C ALA A 409 1.50 -19.34 -18.69
N LYS A 410 2.03 -20.35 -19.39
CA LYS A 410 2.01 -21.76 -18.94
C LYS A 410 2.60 -21.89 -17.53
N LEU A 411 3.87 -21.50 -17.37
CA LEU A 411 4.59 -21.70 -16.11
C LEU A 411 4.00 -20.82 -15.00
N ARG A 412 3.51 -19.62 -15.32
CA ARG A 412 2.91 -18.74 -14.33
C ARG A 412 1.59 -19.31 -13.81
N ALA A 413 0.77 -19.91 -14.68
CA ALA A 413 -0.41 -20.66 -14.26
C ALA A 413 -0.03 -21.85 -13.37
N GLU A 414 0.99 -22.62 -13.72
CA GLU A 414 1.49 -23.72 -12.87
C GLU A 414 1.94 -23.22 -11.49
N THR A 415 2.70 -22.12 -11.44
CA THR A 415 3.09 -21.53 -10.15
C THR A 415 1.89 -21.04 -9.34
N SER A 416 0.83 -20.51 -9.98
CA SER A 416 -0.44 -20.22 -9.29
C SER A 416 -0.99 -21.48 -8.60
N GLY A 417 -0.96 -22.61 -9.29
CA GLY A 417 -1.33 -23.92 -8.73
C GLY A 417 -0.43 -24.38 -7.59
N MET A 418 0.88 -24.17 -7.68
CA MET A 418 1.85 -24.50 -6.63
C MET A 418 1.56 -23.73 -5.33
N TRP A 419 1.19 -22.45 -5.44
CA TRP A 419 0.78 -21.65 -4.27
C TRP A 419 -0.43 -22.25 -3.53
N LEU A 420 -1.34 -22.94 -4.22
CA LEU A 420 -2.47 -23.60 -3.57
C LEU A 420 -2.04 -24.76 -2.66
N ASP A 421 -0.84 -25.32 -2.85
CA ASP A 421 -0.28 -26.37 -1.98
C ASP A 421 0.01 -25.84 -0.57
N LEU A 422 0.08 -24.51 -0.39
CA LEU A 422 0.22 -23.89 0.93
C LEU A 422 -1.08 -23.83 1.73
N LEU A 423 -2.26 -24.02 1.10
CA LEU A 423 -3.54 -23.85 1.79
C LEU A 423 -3.70 -24.83 2.95
N GLY A 424 -4.13 -24.33 4.10
CA GLY A 424 -4.32 -25.13 5.32
C GLY A 424 -3.04 -25.64 6.00
N LEU A 425 -1.83 -25.26 5.55
CA LEU A 425 -0.58 -25.63 6.22
C LEU A 425 -0.28 -24.79 7.47
N SER A 426 -1.00 -23.69 7.68
CA SER A 426 -0.92 -22.86 8.88
C SER A 426 -2.31 -22.44 9.35
N ASN A 427 -2.40 -22.13 10.64
CA ASN A 427 -3.59 -21.57 11.24
C ASN A 427 -3.64 -20.05 11.01
N GLY A 428 -4.85 -19.51 10.99
CA GLY A 428 -5.11 -18.07 10.97
C GLY A 428 -6.41 -17.75 11.69
N SER A 429 -6.67 -16.47 11.89
CA SER A 429 -7.93 -15.97 12.46
C SER A 429 -9.08 -16.02 11.45
N SER A 430 -10.32 -16.05 11.94
CA SER A 430 -11.51 -15.90 11.09
C SER A 430 -11.45 -14.60 10.30
N ILE A 431 -11.95 -14.63 9.06
CA ILE A 431 -11.96 -13.47 8.17
C ILE A 431 -13.39 -13.01 7.88
N ASP A 432 -13.54 -11.70 7.71
CA ASP A 432 -14.72 -11.09 7.11
C ASP A 432 -14.46 -10.80 5.62
N LEU A 433 -15.13 -11.53 4.73
CA LEU A 433 -14.91 -11.40 3.28
C LEU A 433 -15.39 -10.05 2.73
N THR A 434 -16.45 -9.49 3.29
CA THR A 434 -16.95 -8.17 2.90
C THR A 434 -15.89 -7.10 3.14
N THR A 435 -15.16 -7.20 4.26
CA THR A 435 -14.02 -6.32 4.56
C THR A 435 -12.95 -6.40 3.45
N VAL A 436 -12.65 -7.60 2.95
CA VAL A 436 -11.64 -7.80 1.88
C VAL A 436 -12.12 -7.18 0.56
N GLU A 437 -13.38 -7.35 0.21
CA GLU A 437 -13.99 -6.76 -0.99
C GLU A 437 -13.99 -5.23 -0.94
N GLU A 438 -14.32 -4.64 0.22
CA GLU A 438 -14.31 -3.19 0.39
C GLU A 438 -12.89 -2.60 0.34
N ILE A 439 -11.91 -3.27 0.96
CA ILE A 439 -10.50 -2.86 0.93
C ILE A 439 -9.91 -3.01 -0.47
N SER A 440 -10.13 -4.15 -1.13
CA SER A 440 -9.61 -4.39 -2.50
C SER A 440 -10.16 -3.35 -3.48
N SER A 441 -11.44 -3.02 -3.39
CA SER A 441 -12.05 -1.94 -4.18
C SER A 441 -11.42 -0.58 -3.86
N ALA A 442 -11.23 -0.25 -2.58
CA ALA A 442 -10.58 1.02 -2.17
C ALA A 442 -9.16 1.14 -2.73
N LEU A 443 -8.39 0.05 -2.70
CA LEU A 443 -7.03 0.01 -3.22
C LEU A 443 -6.99 0.13 -4.74
N LEU A 444 -7.93 -0.49 -5.46
CA LEU A 444 -8.04 -0.35 -6.92
C LEU A 444 -8.26 1.11 -7.34
N TYR A 445 -9.26 1.78 -6.78
CA TYR A 445 -9.53 3.18 -7.09
C TYR A 445 -8.35 4.10 -6.72
N ASN A 446 -7.64 3.79 -5.62
CA ASN A 446 -6.45 4.54 -5.25
C ASN A 446 -5.30 4.29 -6.23
N ALA A 447 -5.08 3.05 -6.67
CA ALA A 447 -4.07 2.72 -7.64
C ALA A 447 -4.30 3.45 -8.98
N GLU A 448 -5.54 3.53 -9.45
CA GLU A 448 -5.91 4.33 -10.63
C GLU A 448 -5.59 5.82 -10.46
N THR A 449 -5.85 6.36 -9.26
CA THR A 449 -5.56 7.76 -8.92
C THR A 449 -4.05 8.02 -8.91
N VAL A 450 -3.28 7.16 -8.27
CA VAL A 450 -1.81 7.27 -8.20
C VAL A 450 -1.19 7.12 -9.58
N TYR A 451 -1.68 6.17 -10.39
CA TYR A 451 -1.26 5.98 -11.78
C TYR A 451 -1.50 7.23 -12.62
N SER A 452 -2.73 7.76 -12.62
CA SER A 452 -3.10 8.95 -13.41
C SER A 452 -2.25 10.17 -13.00
N TYR A 453 -1.98 10.31 -11.70
CA TYR A 453 -1.10 11.36 -11.20
C TYR A 453 0.36 11.16 -11.65
N ALA A 454 0.86 9.93 -11.59
CA ALA A 454 2.22 9.60 -12.03
C ALA A 454 2.40 9.86 -13.52
N GLU A 455 1.44 9.45 -14.35
CA GLU A 455 1.41 9.71 -15.79
C GLU A 455 1.42 11.21 -16.10
N LEU A 456 0.58 12.00 -15.43
CA LEU A 456 0.55 13.45 -15.57
C LEU A 456 1.91 14.08 -15.21
N LEU A 457 2.46 13.73 -14.04
CA LEU A 457 3.73 14.29 -13.59
C LEU A 457 4.89 13.95 -14.52
N ILE A 458 4.94 12.70 -15.01
CA ILE A 458 6.03 12.22 -15.86
C ILE A 458 5.90 12.80 -17.26
N SER A 459 4.69 12.91 -17.82
CA SER A 459 4.44 13.51 -19.13
C SER A 459 4.71 15.02 -19.16
N GLU A 460 4.45 15.74 -18.07
CA GLU A 460 4.82 17.15 -17.91
C GLU A 460 6.31 17.34 -17.58
N SER A 461 7.01 16.28 -17.19
CA SER A 461 8.44 16.35 -16.91
C SER A 461 9.24 16.41 -18.23
N SER A 462 10.24 17.29 -18.29
CA SER A 462 11.19 17.33 -19.42
C SER A 462 12.10 16.10 -19.49
N TYR A 463 11.98 15.18 -18.53
CA TYR A 463 12.88 14.06 -18.31
C TYR A 463 12.15 12.77 -18.70
N GLN A 464 12.28 12.36 -19.95
CA GLN A 464 11.81 11.04 -20.38
C GLN A 464 12.79 9.99 -19.84
N SER A 465 12.51 9.49 -18.65
CA SER A 465 13.21 8.32 -18.13
C SER A 465 12.54 7.07 -18.72
N SER A 466 13.25 6.36 -19.60
CA SER A 466 12.76 5.13 -20.22
C SER A 466 12.32 4.09 -19.19
N GLY A 467 13.02 4.01 -18.05
CA GLY A 467 12.61 3.15 -16.95
C GLY A 467 11.31 3.60 -16.27
N ALA A 468 11.00 4.90 -16.24
CA ALA A 468 9.81 5.40 -15.54
C ALA A 468 8.59 5.12 -16.39
N THR A 469 8.73 5.30 -17.70
CA THR A 469 7.74 4.85 -18.68
C THR A 469 7.52 3.34 -18.58
N ALA A 470 8.57 2.52 -18.48
CA ALA A 470 8.42 1.07 -18.32
C ALA A 470 7.66 0.68 -17.04
N LEU A 471 7.95 1.34 -15.92
CA LEU A 471 7.22 1.14 -14.66
C LEU A 471 5.75 1.55 -14.76
N LEU A 472 5.45 2.65 -15.46
CA LEU A 472 4.06 3.07 -15.70
C LEU A 472 3.31 2.08 -16.60
N THR A 473 3.92 1.60 -17.68
CA THR A 473 3.30 0.57 -18.52
C THR A 473 2.98 -0.68 -17.72
N GLU A 474 3.89 -1.13 -16.85
CA GLU A 474 3.61 -2.28 -15.99
C GLU A 474 2.52 -1.97 -14.94
N ALA A 475 2.46 -0.75 -14.42
CA ALA A 475 1.38 -0.32 -13.54
C ALA A 475 0.01 -0.33 -14.25
N GLU A 476 -0.05 0.13 -15.49
CA GLU A 476 -1.24 0.11 -16.34
C GLU A 476 -1.71 -1.33 -16.59
N ASN A 477 -0.80 -2.23 -16.97
CA ASN A 477 -1.10 -3.66 -17.11
C ASN A 477 -1.70 -4.22 -15.81
N CYS A 478 -1.14 -3.85 -14.65
CA CYS A 478 -1.66 -4.27 -13.35
C CYS A 478 -3.08 -3.76 -13.08
N LEU A 479 -3.41 -2.54 -13.48
CA LEU A 479 -4.77 -2.00 -13.36
C LEU A 479 -5.75 -2.74 -14.28
N GLU A 480 -5.35 -3.04 -15.51
CA GLU A 480 -6.17 -3.81 -16.44
C GLU A 480 -6.42 -5.23 -15.93
N MET A 481 -5.38 -5.88 -15.42
CA MET A 481 -5.48 -7.18 -14.74
C MET A 481 -6.37 -7.11 -13.49
N ALA A 482 -6.28 -6.06 -12.67
CA ALA A 482 -7.11 -5.88 -11.49
C ALA A 482 -8.59 -5.71 -11.85
N LYS A 483 -8.90 -4.98 -12.93
CA LYS A 483 -10.27 -4.84 -13.47
C LYS A 483 -10.81 -6.18 -13.95
N ARG A 484 -10.02 -6.94 -14.70
CA ARG A 484 -10.39 -8.30 -15.12
C ARG A 484 -10.63 -9.21 -13.92
N ALA A 485 -9.77 -9.15 -12.90
CA ALA A 485 -9.95 -9.92 -11.68
C ALA A 485 -11.25 -9.55 -10.96
N LEU A 486 -11.62 -8.27 -10.94
CA LEU A 486 -12.89 -7.80 -10.38
C LEU A 486 -14.08 -8.38 -11.14
N ASP A 487 -14.06 -8.36 -12.48
CA ASP A 487 -15.11 -8.95 -13.33
C ASP A 487 -15.26 -10.47 -13.11
N MET A 488 -14.16 -11.13 -12.75
CA MET A 488 -14.12 -12.56 -12.42
C MET A 488 -14.47 -12.87 -10.95
N ASN A 489 -14.83 -11.87 -10.14
CA ASN A 489 -15.05 -11.97 -8.68
C ASN A 489 -13.83 -12.55 -7.92
N MET A 490 -12.62 -12.21 -8.37
CA MET A 490 -11.35 -12.61 -7.74
C MET A 490 -10.78 -11.48 -6.88
N SER A 491 -11.50 -11.10 -5.82
CA SER A 491 -11.14 -9.97 -4.94
C SER A 491 -9.74 -10.08 -4.31
N PHE A 492 -9.21 -11.30 -4.13
CA PHE A 492 -7.84 -11.49 -3.63
C PHE A 492 -6.78 -11.14 -4.67
N ALA A 493 -7.04 -11.37 -5.97
CA ALA A 493 -6.18 -10.87 -7.04
C ALA A 493 -6.28 -9.35 -7.18
N VAL A 494 -7.48 -8.77 -7.07
CA VAL A 494 -7.67 -7.31 -7.08
C VAL A 494 -6.80 -6.64 -6.02
N LEU A 495 -6.76 -7.21 -4.81
CA LEU A 495 -5.92 -6.73 -3.70
C LEU A 495 -4.43 -6.64 -4.09
N GLU A 496 -3.83 -7.74 -4.54
CA GLU A 496 -2.41 -7.77 -4.90
C GLU A 496 -2.11 -6.86 -6.11
N LEU A 497 -2.90 -6.97 -7.17
CA LEU A 497 -2.65 -6.25 -8.42
C LEU A 497 -2.78 -4.74 -8.25
N SER A 498 -3.73 -4.28 -7.42
CA SER A 498 -3.87 -2.86 -7.08
C SER A 498 -2.68 -2.35 -6.25
N ALA A 499 -2.21 -3.14 -5.28
CA ALA A 499 -1.03 -2.78 -4.50
C ALA A 499 0.22 -2.68 -5.39
N ARG A 500 0.38 -3.62 -6.33
CA ARG A 500 1.46 -3.61 -7.31
C ARG A 500 1.40 -2.40 -8.23
N ALA A 501 0.23 -2.09 -8.81
CA ALA A 501 0.03 -0.92 -9.66
C ALA A 501 0.37 0.39 -8.91
N SER A 502 -0.10 0.55 -7.68
CA SER A 502 0.20 1.72 -6.85
C SER A 502 1.70 1.85 -6.56
N SER A 503 2.36 0.73 -6.25
CA SER A 503 3.80 0.73 -5.93
C SER A 503 4.65 1.06 -7.16
N LEU A 504 4.33 0.47 -8.32
CA LEU A 504 5.01 0.76 -9.59
C LEU A 504 4.84 2.22 -10.00
N SER A 505 3.63 2.77 -9.86
CA SER A 505 3.36 4.19 -10.13
C SER A 505 4.17 5.11 -9.21
N THR A 506 4.21 4.81 -7.91
CA THR A 506 5.03 5.55 -6.94
C THR A 506 6.53 5.43 -7.25
N ALA A 507 7.01 4.24 -7.63
CA ALA A 507 8.40 4.01 -8.02
C ALA A 507 8.77 4.81 -9.29
N ALA A 508 7.86 4.89 -10.27
CA ALA A 508 8.06 5.70 -11.47
C ALA A 508 8.25 7.18 -11.13
N ILE A 509 7.44 7.73 -10.21
CA ILE A 509 7.61 9.11 -9.74
C ILE A 509 8.94 9.27 -8.99
N HIS A 510 9.29 8.34 -8.09
CA HIS A 510 10.58 8.42 -7.39
C HIS A 510 11.76 8.43 -8.36
N MET A 511 11.71 7.65 -9.43
CA MET A 511 12.80 7.59 -10.38
C MET A 511 12.99 8.88 -11.20
N VAL A 512 11.96 9.72 -11.30
CA VAL A 512 12.04 11.05 -11.94
C VAL A 512 12.35 12.16 -10.94
N PHE A 513 11.83 12.06 -9.71
CA PHE A 513 11.78 13.17 -8.76
C PHE A 513 12.53 12.95 -7.44
N SER A 514 13.15 11.79 -7.23
CA SER A 514 13.84 11.45 -5.96
C SER A 514 15.30 11.04 -6.16
N ALA A 515 16.14 11.40 -5.20
CA ALA A 515 17.59 11.16 -5.27
C ALA A 515 18.12 10.10 -4.27
N ALA A 516 17.26 9.44 -3.49
CA ALA A 516 17.66 8.53 -2.40
C ALA A 516 16.79 7.27 -2.31
N MET A 517 16.70 6.49 -3.40
CA MET A 517 15.86 5.29 -3.46
C MET A 517 16.34 4.17 -2.53
N ASP A 518 17.64 4.11 -2.22
CA ASP A 518 18.26 3.20 -1.26
C ASP A 518 17.68 3.38 0.16
N ARG A 519 17.65 4.62 0.65
CA ARG A 519 17.11 4.96 1.98
C ARG A 519 15.61 4.69 2.07
N VAL A 520 14.88 4.99 0.99
CA VAL A 520 13.45 4.69 0.90
C VAL A 520 13.22 3.18 0.95
N ALA A 521 13.95 2.40 0.14
CA ALA A 521 13.85 0.94 0.13
C ALA A 521 14.15 0.33 1.50
N GLU A 522 15.21 0.77 2.18
CA GLU A 522 15.56 0.29 3.51
C GLU A 522 14.44 0.58 4.53
N ALA A 523 13.88 1.79 4.50
CA ALA A 523 12.80 2.16 5.40
C ALA A 523 11.52 1.36 5.14
N VAL A 524 11.10 1.18 3.88
CA VAL A 524 9.92 0.37 3.52
C VAL A 524 10.14 -1.10 3.90
N MET A 525 11.34 -1.63 3.69
CA MET A 525 11.70 -2.98 4.11
C MET A 525 11.60 -3.14 5.64
N ASN A 526 12.08 -2.18 6.42
CA ASN A 526 11.95 -2.22 7.87
C ASN A 526 10.48 -2.10 8.31
N TYR A 527 9.68 -1.32 7.60
CA TYR A 527 8.25 -1.22 7.84
C TYR A 527 7.50 -2.52 7.50
N SER A 528 7.93 -3.24 6.45
CA SER A 528 7.40 -4.56 6.12
C SER A 528 7.65 -5.57 7.23
N LYS A 529 8.84 -5.57 7.85
CA LYS A 529 9.14 -6.43 9.00
C LYS A 529 8.19 -6.16 10.17
N TYR A 530 7.91 -4.89 10.47
CA TYR A 530 6.94 -4.52 11.50
C TYR A 530 5.56 -5.12 11.22
N TRP A 531 5.02 -4.91 10.02
CA TRP A 531 3.67 -5.39 9.67
C TRP A 531 3.58 -6.90 9.57
N ILE A 532 4.62 -7.58 9.09
CA ILE A 532 4.74 -9.04 9.12
C ILE A 532 4.68 -9.54 10.56
N THR A 533 5.40 -8.90 11.48
CA THR A 533 5.35 -9.23 12.92
C THR A 533 3.97 -8.98 13.50
N GLN A 534 3.26 -7.91 13.12
CA GLN A 534 1.88 -7.69 13.56
C GLN A 534 0.92 -8.76 13.01
N ALA A 535 1.02 -9.08 11.72
CA ALA A 535 0.20 -10.10 11.06
C ALA A 535 0.45 -11.52 11.59
N SER A 536 1.59 -11.76 12.25
CA SER A 536 1.85 -13.03 12.94
C SER A 536 0.82 -13.34 14.03
N ARG A 537 0.25 -12.31 14.67
CA ARG A 537 -0.80 -12.43 15.70
C ARG A 537 -2.10 -13.04 15.16
N VAL A 538 -2.31 -12.93 13.86
CA VAL A 538 -3.47 -13.49 13.16
C VAL A 538 -3.04 -14.59 12.19
N GLY A 539 -1.80 -15.07 12.24
CA GLY A 539 -1.31 -16.17 11.38
C GLY A 539 -1.03 -15.82 9.91
N ALA A 540 -1.08 -14.54 9.51
CA ALA A 540 -0.94 -14.10 8.10
C ALA A 540 0.43 -13.51 7.77
N TYR A 541 1.49 -14.11 8.29
CA TYR A 541 2.87 -13.60 8.14
C TYR A 541 3.67 -14.34 7.05
N VAL A 542 3.26 -15.55 6.67
CA VAL A 542 4.01 -16.43 5.76
C VAL A 542 4.26 -15.76 4.41
N VAL A 543 3.22 -15.34 3.70
CA VAL A 543 3.38 -14.67 2.39
C VAL A 543 4.23 -13.41 2.50
N GLY A 544 4.07 -12.65 3.59
CA GLY A 544 4.90 -11.49 3.86
C GLY A 544 6.39 -11.83 3.99
N LEU A 545 6.75 -12.93 4.66
CA LEU A 545 8.14 -13.42 4.73
C LEU A 545 8.68 -13.83 3.35
N LEU A 546 7.85 -14.48 2.52
CA LEU A 546 8.23 -14.86 1.16
C LEU A 546 8.53 -13.63 0.30
N LEU A 547 7.69 -12.60 0.40
CA LEU A 547 7.89 -11.34 -0.31
C LEU A 547 9.11 -10.56 0.23
N LEU A 548 9.36 -10.59 1.54
CA LEU A 548 10.55 -9.98 2.14
C LEU A 548 11.84 -10.68 1.67
N ASP A 549 11.79 -11.99 1.39
CA ASP A 549 12.90 -12.74 0.80
C ASP A 549 13.28 -12.18 -0.57
N LEU A 550 12.29 -11.92 -1.43
CA LEU A 550 12.48 -11.26 -2.73
C LEU A 550 12.96 -9.81 -2.58
N ALA A 551 12.33 -9.03 -1.69
CA ALA A 551 12.72 -7.63 -1.48
C ALA A 551 14.20 -7.51 -1.08
N SER A 552 14.66 -8.40 -0.19
CA SER A 552 16.06 -8.43 0.24
C SER A 552 17.02 -8.75 -0.92
N MET A 553 16.66 -9.72 -1.78
CA MET A 553 17.47 -10.06 -2.95
C MET A 553 17.62 -8.88 -3.91
N TYR A 554 16.53 -8.18 -4.23
CA TYR A 554 16.58 -7.02 -5.14
C TYR A 554 17.30 -5.82 -4.51
N PHE A 555 17.17 -5.64 -3.20
CA PHE A 555 17.94 -4.62 -2.47
C PHE A 555 19.44 -4.88 -2.58
N ASP A 556 19.89 -6.13 -2.41
CA ASP A 556 21.30 -6.51 -2.55
C ASP A 556 21.82 -6.28 -3.98
N TYR A 557 20.95 -6.34 -4.99
CA TYR A 557 21.26 -6.02 -6.39
C TYR A 557 21.17 -4.53 -6.73
N SER A 558 20.90 -3.67 -5.75
CA SER A 558 20.65 -2.23 -5.95
C SER A 558 19.45 -1.93 -6.86
N ASP A 559 18.55 -2.90 -7.05
CA ASP A 559 17.24 -2.67 -7.69
C ASP A 559 16.23 -2.26 -6.61
N TYR A 560 16.40 -1.02 -6.15
CA TYR A 560 15.60 -0.45 -5.07
C TYR A 560 14.12 -0.32 -5.44
N SER A 561 13.79 -0.08 -6.72
CA SER A 561 12.41 -0.06 -7.22
C SER A 561 11.70 -1.39 -6.94
N THR A 562 12.33 -2.49 -7.30
CA THR A 562 11.75 -3.82 -7.11
C THR A 562 11.75 -4.24 -5.64
N ALA A 563 12.76 -3.81 -4.86
CA ALA A 563 12.79 -4.02 -3.42
C ALA A 563 11.64 -3.29 -2.69
N ILE A 564 11.35 -2.05 -3.07
CA ILE A 564 10.20 -1.28 -2.57
C ILE A 564 8.91 -2.02 -2.92
N LEU A 565 8.76 -2.45 -4.18
CA LEU A 565 7.57 -3.15 -4.66
C LEU A 565 7.19 -4.35 -3.79
N TYR A 566 8.12 -5.29 -3.60
CA TYR A 566 7.83 -6.50 -2.81
C TYR A 566 7.61 -6.17 -1.33
N SER A 567 8.26 -5.13 -0.81
CA SER A 567 8.06 -4.68 0.58
C SER A 567 6.68 -4.08 0.79
N THR A 568 6.22 -3.21 -0.12
CA THR A 568 4.87 -2.62 -0.12
C THR A 568 3.79 -3.69 -0.26
N LEU A 569 4.01 -4.71 -1.10
CA LEU A 569 3.08 -5.82 -1.24
C LEU A 569 2.98 -6.64 0.07
N ALA A 570 4.12 -6.93 0.70
CA ALA A 570 4.14 -7.61 2.00
C ALA A 570 3.34 -6.84 3.06
N ILE A 571 3.50 -5.51 3.11
CA ILE A 571 2.78 -4.63 4.04
C ILE A 571 1.28 -4.69 3.77
N THR A 572 0.88 -4.53 2.50
CA THR A 572 -0.54 -4.43 2.12
C THR A 572 -1.30 -5.73 2.40
N ILE A 573 -0.69 -6.88 2.12
CA ILE A 573 -1.28 -8.20 2.44
C ILE A 573 -1.38 -8.38 3.96
N ALA A 574 -0.32 -8.06 4.72
CA ALA A 574 -0.29 -8.18 6.18
C ALA A 574 -1.37 -7.29 6.84
N GLN A 575 -1.47 -6.04 6.42
CA GLN A 575 -2.46 -5.09 6.90
C GLN A 575 -3.90 -5.51 6.56
N THR A 576 -4.13 -6.00 5.33
CA THR A 576 -5.46 -6.46 4.92
C THR A 576 -5.90 -7.67 5.73
N ALA A 577 -4.99 -8.60 6.01
CA ALA A 577 -5.28 -9.74 6.86
C ALA A 577 -5.64 -9.32 8.31
N LEU A 578 -4.94 -8.33 8.88
CA LEU A 578 -5.25 -7.78 10.20
C LEU A 578 -6.63 -7.10 10.25
N MET A 579 -6.99 -6.34 9.22
CA MET A 579 -8.31 -5.71 9.14
C MET A 579 -9.42 -6.74 8.96
N ALA A 580 -9.22 -7.71 8.06
CA ALA A 580 -10.17 -8.79 7.82
C ALA A 580 -10.41 -9.66 9.07
N SER A 581 -9.44 -9.73 10.00
CA SER A 581 -9.62 -10.45 11.27
C SER A 581 -10.37 -9.68 12.35
N LYS A 582 -10.71 -8.40 12.11
CA LYS A 582 -11.34 -7.48 13.07
C LYS A 582 -10.61 -7.41 14.43
N THR A 583 -9.32 -7.68 14.44
CA THR A 583 -8.52 -7.70 15.66
C THR A 583 -7.91 -6.31 15.89
N SER A 584 -8.28 -5.63 16.97
CA SER A 584 -7.63 -4.37 17.36
C SER A 584 -6.18 -4.65 17.78
N THR A 585 -5.24 -3.94 17.17
CA THR A 585 -3.82 -4.02 17.49
C THR A 585 -3.53 -3.08 18.65
N MET A 586 -3.09 -3.60 19.80
CA MET A 586 -2.55 -2.71 20.84
C MET A 586 -1.21 -2.14 20.35
N ILE A 587 -1.20 -0.85 20.01
CA ILE A 587 0.02 -0.09 19.74
C ILE A 587 0.44 0.57 21.04
N SER A 588 1.64 0.24 21.52
CA SER A 588 2.24 0.92 22.67
C SER A 588 2.71 2.29 22.22
N THR A 589 1.94 3.32 22.51
CA THR A 589 2.30 4.71 22.31
C THR A 589 3.26 5.14 23.41
N THR A 590 4.45 5.60 23.05
CA THR A 590 5.34 6.26 24.01
C THR A 590 5.19 7.76 23.82
N ILE A 591 4.56 8.45 24.77
CA ILE A 591 4.61 9.91 24.80
C ILE A 591 6.00 10.29 25.31
N THR A 592 6.81 10.92 24.48
CA THR A 592 7.96 11.69 24.95
C THR A 592 7.53 13.15 25.03
N SER A 593 7.60 13.76 26.21
CA SER A 593 7.37 15.21 26.37
C SER A 593 8.34 16.01 25.49
N PRO A 594 7.99 17.23 25.05
CA PRO A 594 8.79 17.98 24.09
C PRO A 594 10.09 18.46 24.75
N THR A 595 11.11 17.61 24.74
CA THR A 595 12.48 18.08 24.85
C THR A 595 12.75 18.79 23.54
N ARG A 596 13.18 20.06 23.58
CA ARG A 596 13.65 20.82 22.40
C ARG A 596 14.39 19.86 21.47
N ILE A 597 13.88 19.72 20.23
CA ILE A 597 14.55 18.96 19.17
C ILE A 597 16.02 19.39 19.18
N PRO A 598 16.98 18.49 19.49
CA PRO A 598 18.38 18.88 19.54
C PRO A 598 18.79 19.35 18.16
N LYS A 599 19.40 20.54 18.08
CA LYS A 599 20.26 20.86 16.94
C LYS A 599 21.36 19.82 16.96
N GLU A 600 21.46 18.96 15.94
CA GLU A 600 22.64 18.13 15.76
C GLU A 600 23.86 19.05 15.63
N VAL A 601 24.64 19.11 16.70
CA VAL A 601 26.06 19.42 16.66
C VAL A 601 26.74 18.14 17.10
N ILE A 602 27.52 17.56 16.20
CA ILE A 602 28.32 16.37 16.48
C ILE A 602 29.36 16.75 17.54
N THR A 603 29.16 16.33 18.79
CA THR A 603 30.25 16.09 19.75
C THR A 603 29.81 15.08 20.81
N THR A 604 30.61 14.03 20.95
CA THR A 604 30.42 12.89 21.86
C THR A 604 30.49 13.31 23.33
N THR A 605 29.44 13.09 24.12
CA THR A 605 29.53 12.78 25.57
C THR A 605 28.23 12.11 26.04
N ILE A 606 28.35 11.00 26.77
CA ILE A 606 27.24 10.23 27.34
C ILE A 606 26.58 11.05 28.47
N THR A 607 25.26 11.20 28.44
CA THR A 607 24.48 11.66 29.60
C THR A 607 23.17 10.87 29.67
N THR A 608 23.03 10.13 30.76
CA THR A 608 21.86 9.32 31.09
C THR A 608 20.67 10.23 31.40
N THR A 609 19.57 10.10 30.67
CA THR A 609 18.32 10.83 30.98
C THR A 609 17.20 9.83 31.25
N THR A 610 16.65 9.88 32.47
CA THR A 610 15.50 9.12 32.94
C THR A 610 14.25 9.55 32.16
N THR A 611 13.62 8.62 31.43
CA THR A 611 12.36 8.86 30.71
C THR A 611 11.20 8.25 31.50
N THR A 612 10.18 9.04 31.82
CA THR A 612 8.91 8.58 32.39
C THR A 612 7.95 8.19 31.26
N THR A 613 7.46 6.95 31.28
CA THR A 613 6.53 6.39 30.29
C THR A 613 5.09 6.54 30.75
N GLU A 614 4.24 7.23 29.97
CA GLU A 614 2.78 7.20 30.13
C GLU A 614 2.14 6.43 28.95
N THR A 615 1.35 5.42 29.27
CA THR A 615 0.59 4.61 28.29
C THR A 615 -0.76 5.26 28.03
N ILE A 616 -1.03 5.68 26.78
CA ILE A 616 -2.39 6.12 26.39
C ILE A 616 -3.25 4.88 26.13
N THR A 617 -4.18 4.59 27.03
CA THR A 617 -5.19 3.55 26.81
C THR A 617 -6.38 4.15 26.08
N ILE A 618 -6.58 3.81 24.80
CA ILE A 618 -7.78 4.15 24.03
C ILE A 618 -8.95 3.32 24.59
N THR A 619 -9.63 3.84 25.60
CA THR A 619 -10.75 3.17 26.26
C THR A 619 -12.05 3.38 25.47
N LYS A 620 -12.85 2.31 25.34
CA LYS A 620 -14.28 2.43 25.01
C LYS A 620 -14.93 3.37 26.04
N PRO A 621 -15.89 4.23 25.67
CA PRO A 621 -16.50 5.15 26.62
C PRO A 621 -17.03 4.42 27.86
N LEU A 622 -16.60 4.89 29.04
CA LEU A 622 -16.85 4.34 30.38
C LEU A 622 -18.34 4.17 30.77
N VAL A 623 -19.25 4.71 29.94
CA VAL A 623 -20.69 4.74 30.19
C VAL A 623 -21.26 3.32 30.33
N HIS A 624 -20.67 2.31 29.68
CA HIS A 624 -21.18 0.94 29.70
C HIS A 624 -21.11 0.26 31.09
N ASN A 625 -20.11 0.57 31.93
CA ASN A 625 -19.92 -0.11 33.22
C ASN A 625 -20.85 0.40 34.33
N TYR A 626 -21.26 1.66 34.30
CA TYR A 626 -22.20 2.20 35.30
C TYR A 626 -23.62 1.61 35.14
N VAL A 627 -23.99 1.21 33.93
CA VAL A 627 -25.30 0.64 33.60
C VAL A 627 -25.54 -0.70 34.31
N TYR A 628 -24.52 -1.57 34.36
CA TYR A 628 -24.61 -2.87 35.04
C TYR A 628 -24.75 -2.76 36.57
N VAL A 629 -24.38 -1.63 37.16
CA VAL A 629 -24.49 -1.40 38.61
C VAL A 629 -25.77 -0.64 38.95
N LEU A 630 -26.13 0.39 38.18
CA LEU A 630 -27.29 1.23 38.46
C LEU A 630 -28.63 0.53 38.21
N ILE A 631 -28.74 -0.30 37.17
CA ILE A 631 -29.99 -1.03 36.87
C ILE A 631 -30.39 -1.96 38.03
N PRO A 632 -29.54 -2.88 38.52
CA PRO A 632 -29.90 -3.72 39.65
C PRO A 632 -30.10 -2.93 40.94
N LEU A 633 -29.36 -1.83 41.16
CA LEU A 633 -29.56 -0.98 42.34
C LEU A 633 -30.94 -0.32 42.34
N ILE A 634 -31.39 0.22 41.21
CA ILE A 634 -32.72 0.80 41.04
C ILE A 634 -33.80 -0.29 41.19
N LEU A 635 -33.56 -1.48 40.63
CA LEU A 635 -34.47 -2.62 40.78
C LEU A 635 -34.63 -3.03 42.26
N ILE A 636 -33.53 -3.08 43.00
CA ILE A 636 -33.51 -3.37 44.44
C ILE A 636 -34.28 -2.30 45.21
N ILE A 637 -34.07 -1.01 44.92
CA ILE A 637 -34.79 0.09 45.58
C ILE A 637 -36.30 -0.03 45.33
N VAL A 638 -36.71 -0.35 44.10
CA VAL A 638 -38.13 -0.55 43.74
C VAL A 638 -38.72 -1.76 44.47
N ILE A 639 -37.98 -2.87 44.55
CA ILE A 639 -38.40 -4.07 45.30
C ILE A 639 -38.53 -3.77 46.80
N VAL A 640 -37.56 -3.07 47.39
CA VAL A 640 -37.58 -2.69 48.82
C VAL A 640 -38.76 -1.76 49.12
N LEU A 641 -39.05 -0.79 48.25
CA LEU A 641 -40.23 0.07 48.35
C LEU A 641 -41.53 -0.73 48.26
N LEU A 642 -41.64 -1.68 47.33
CA LEU A 642 -42.79 -2.59 47.22
C LEU A 642 -42.98 -3.43 48.48
N VAL A 643 -41.90 -4.01 49.03
CA VAL A 643 -41.94 -4.82 50.26
C VAL A 643 -42.34 -3.98 51.47
N LEU A 644 -41.80 -2.76 51.63
CA LEU A 644 -42.17 -1.84 52.72
C LEU A 644 -43.63 -1.39 52.65
N ILE A 645 -44.18 -1.23 51.44
CA ILE A 645 -45.59 -0.90 51.23
C ILE A 645 -46.50 -2.11 51.53
N MET A 646 -46.07 -3.33 51.18
CA MET A 646 -46.82 -4.55 51.50
C MET A 646 -46.84 -4.88 53.00
N ARG A 647 -45.78 -4.53 53.74
CA ARG A 647 -45.64 -4.80 55.18
C ARG A 647 -46.44 -3.84 56.08
N ARG A 648 -46.98 -2.74 55.52
CA ARG A 648 -47.87 -1.78 56.22
C ARG A 648 -49.37 -2.05 55.97
N ARG A 649 -49.71 -3.22 55.42
CA ARG A 649 -51.09 -3.72 55.34
C ARG A 649 -51.43 -4.60 56.53
#